data_AF-A0A7X5LPJ5-F1
#
_entry.id   AF-A0A7X5LPJ5-F1
#
_cell.length_a   1.000
_cell.length_b   1.000
_cell.length_c   1.000
_cell.angle_alpha   90.00
_cell.angle_beta   90.00
_cell.angle_gamma   90.00
#
_symmetry.space_group_name_H-M   'P 1'
#
loop_
_entity.id
_entity.type
_entity.pdbx_description
1 polymer ?
#
loop_
_entity_poly.entity_id
_entity_poly.type
_entity_poly.pdbx_seq_one_letter_code
_entity_poly.pdbx_strand_id
1 'polypeptide(L)'
;MTNKATQLSRIAAAISVTTLIGCGGGATTSTDIDSVDVTAPVSDWQLVWSDEFDEPGIDDNKWTHEVNCDGGGNNEAQCYTDSDANAYIEEGVLNLVALPAEEGAQKPYTSARLVTQYKADFKYGRFEIRAKLPSGQGSWPAFWMMPTDSVYGGWPRSGEIDIMEAVNLKAADADGNPEAHIYGTLHYGQEWPNNDSSGQAYSLPSGENPADDFHTYAVEWQEGEIRWYMDGYLYATQRRSEVRYNSKGEATGLAHRGWYAEYYDQTTGELTTHWDNAPFDQEFFMILNLAVGGNWPEAVNETGIDAEAFANGQSFEIDYVRVYECGSDPVTGAGCETVRAGYDSTEDALVEGAAPIPSPPSTGIAQNLTIFDGTTNPNWPAWDCCGGSTPAIVEDTEEGDVYEFSIGATPTVMGFISRELFITDPEGQASPFDASPMEENGSVKFDLKMVSSPADASAAWLFKIESGEGTTAVELPLMDGYVGPNAEAGATPEQGVWESFEFPLSALAEAGLDTSAIDVIMVFPTWGAGERAVYRMANVEISQESAYPELVIFEDEMNPDWPMWDCCGGSTPTEEIDNEEHGVTAEFRIGAEPTVMGFITRPAAGGGDTPFDASALVEGGLLQFDMRVVSMPADTSGDWLFKVESDDTATAVELPLSESVEGQTPVEGEWQTYTFSISDLQAKGLDVSAIDVIMVFPTWGTGEGAVYRMDNVKFYHPDGEASSASGITLFADTAADQWSIWDCCGGSTPTVEIDDTDHGSVAEFRIGATPTVMGFLADDNVYFDASGLLSNGVVRFDLKVSSAPNDTSAPWLFKIESGDTASAVELGLADSVEGIDPVVGEWQTYTFPLQTLYDAGLDISAIDVIMVFPTWGAGEGAVYRMDNVEIAAQ
;
A
#
# COMPACT_ATOMS: atom_id res chain seq x y z
N MET A 1 -56.82 36.93 2.86
CA MET A 1 -56.80 35.47 2.61
C MET A 1 -55.37 35.02 2.96
N THR A 2 -54.91 35.01 4.21
CA THR A 2 -55.13 34.02 5.32
C THR A 2 -55.09 32.58 4.80
N ASN A 3 -54.17 31.69 5.18
CA ASN A 3 -53.20 31.59 6.29
C ASN A 3 -52.03 30.67 5.83
N LYS A 4 -50.74 30.94 6.11
CA LYS A 4 -49.99 30.81 7.39
C LYS A 4 -50.07 29.38 7.98
N ALA A 5 -49.01 28.74 8.50
CA ALA A 5 -47.59 29.06 8.66
C ALA A 5 -46.89 27.86 9.35
N THR A 6 -45.56 27.78 9.19
CA THR A 6 -44.50 27.49 10.20
C THR A 6 -44.44 26.17 10.99
N GLN A 7 -43.25 25.56 10.92
CA GLN A 7 -42.33 25.20 12.03
C GLN A 7 -42.91 25.04 13.44
N LEU A 8 -42.60 23.91 14.11
CA LEU A 8 -41.71 23.87 15.29
C LEU A 8 -41.66 22.48 15.95
N SER A 9 -40.45 22.18 16.43
CA SER A 9 -39.97 20.96 17.10
C SER A 9 -40.50 20.76 18.54
N ARG A 10 -40.21 19.56 19.07
CA ARG A 10 -39.98 19.14 20.48
C ARG A 10 -41.06 18.32 21.21
N ILE A 11 -40.70 17.04 21.43
CA ILE A 11 -40.65 16.28 22.70
C ILE A 11 -41.80 16.47 23.72
N ALA A 12 -42.53 15.39 24.02
CA ALA A 12 -42.78 14.92 25.40
C ALA A 12 -43.54 13.58 25.42
N ALA A 13 -42.99 12.61 26.15
CA ALA A 13 -43.67 11.39 26.57
C ALA A 13 -44.80 11.70 27.58
N ALA A 14 -45.93 10.99 27.50
CA ALA A 14 -46.81 10.74 28.65
C ALA A 14 -47.82 9.62 28.36
N ILE A 15 -47.67 8.55 29.13
CA ILE A 15 -48.62 7.47 29.41
C ILE A 15 -50.01 8.02 29.73
N SER A 16 -51.08 7.42 29.18
CA SER A 16 -52.35 7.21 29.90
C SER A 16 -53.25 6.18 29.23
N VAL A 17 -53.50 5.14 30.02
CA VAL A 17 -54.30 3.95 29.80
C VAL A 17 -55.80 4.25 30.04
N THR A 18 -56.64 3.52 29.31
CA THR A 18 -58.06 3.14 29.59
C THR A 18 -59.20 4.16 29.46
N THR A 19 -60.18 3.82 28.62
CA THR A 19 -61.56 3.35 28.94
C THR A 19 -62.44 3.51 27.69
N LEU A 20 -63.40 2.65 27.28
CA LEU A 20 -63.92 1.32 27.64
C LEU A 20 -64.99 0.98 26.56
N ILE A 21 -65.07 -0.31 26.17
CA ILE A 21 -66.27 -1.09 25.78
C ILE A 21 -66.94 -0.89 24.41
N GLY A 22 -67.02 -2.00 23.63
CA GLY A 22 -68.32 -2.42 23.06
C GLY A 22 -68.35 -3.29 21.79
N CYS A 23 -68.24 -4.63 21.97
CA CYS A 23 -68.83 -5.75 21.18
C CYS A 23 -68.60 -5.84 19.65
N GLY A 24 -68.11 -6.94 19.04
CA GLY A 24 -67.79 -8.29 19.52
C GLY A 24 -67.44 -9.23 18.35
N GLY A 25 -66.74 -10.35 18.63
CA GLY A 25 -66.60 -11.47 17.69
C GLY A 25 -65.20 -12.11 17.58
N GLY A 26 -64.77 -12.84 18.62
CA GLY A 26 -63.94 -14.06 18.55
C GLY A 26 -62.69 -14.14 17.65
N ALA A 27 -61.56 -13.67 18.14
CA ALA A 27 -60.26 -14.33 17.95
C ALA A 27 -59.44 -14.08 19.23
N THR A 28 -59.26 -15.10 20.06
CA THR A 28 -58.30 -15.05 21.16
C THR A 28 -56.92 -15.23 20.55
N THR A 29 -56.19 -14.13 20.35
CA THR A 29 -54.73 -14.20 20.22
C THR A 29 -54.17 -14.63 21.56
N SER A 30 -53.85 -15.92 21.67
CA SER A 30 -53.02 -16.42 22.75
C SER A 30 -51.58 -16.08 22.40
N THR A 31 -51.14 -14.88 22.74
CA THR A 31 -49.70 -14.55 22.70
C THR A 31 -49.08 -15.23 23.92
N ASP A 32 -48.51 -16.40 23.71
CA ASP A 32 -47.74 -17.11 24.72
C ASP A 32 -46.35 -16.48 24.78
N ILE A 33 -46.18 -15.52 25.68
CA ILE A 33 -44.92 -14.79 25.89
C ILE A 33 -43.83 -15.68 26.50
N ASP A 34 -44.20 -16.87 26.98
CA ASP A 34 -43.27 -17.87 27.51
C ASP A 34 -42.83 -18.88 26.42
N SER A 35 -43.32 -18.76 25.18
CA SER A 35 -42.90 -19.61 24.04
C SER A 35 -41.76 -19.02 23.21
N VAL A 36 -41.19 -17.89 23.62
CA VAL A 36 -40.02 -17.28 22.96
C VAL A 36 -38.76 -17.75 23.67
N ASP A 37 -38.03 -18.65 23.02
CA ASP A 37 -36.69 -19.02 23.44
C ASP A 37 -35.71 -17.89 23.10
N VAL A 38 -35.40 -17.04 24.09
CA VAL A 38 -34.44 -15.93 23.96
C VAL A 38 -32.99 -16.38 23.78
N THR A 39 -32.73 -17.69 23.71
CA THR A 39 -31.40 -18.26 23.44
C THR A 39 -31.21 -18.78 22.01
N ALA A 40 -32.28 -18.80 21.20
CA ALA A 40 -32.21 -19.12 19.79
C ALA A 40 -32.24 -17.82 18.95
N PRO A 41 -31.32 -17.64 17.98
CA PRO A 41 -31.40 -16.53 17.03
C PRO A 41 -32.73 -16.58 16.30
N VAL A 42 -33.46 -15.46 16.26
CA VAL A 42 -34.60 -15.33 15.36
C VAL A 42 -34.00 -15.13 13.98
N SER A 43 -34.10 -16.12 13.10
CA SER A 43 -33.70 -15.97 11.71
C SER A 43 -34.68 -14.99 11.05
N ASP A 44 -34.19 -13.79 10.72
CA ASP A 44 -34.97 -12.78 9.99
C ASP A 44 -35.07 -13.10 8.48
N TRP A 45 -34.51 -14.23 8.04
CA TRP A 45 -34.63 -14.75 6.68
C TRP A 45 -36.10 -15.08 6.33
N GLN A 46 -36.58 -14.53 5.21
CA GLN A 46 -37.92 -14.76 4.68
C GLN A 46 -37.82 -15.58 3.40
N LEU A 47 -38.51 -16.73 3.33
CA LEU A 47 -38.56 -17.53 2.11
C LEU A 47 -39.32 -16.76 1.01
N VAL A 48 -38.64 -16.47 -0.10
CA VAL A 48 -39.20 -15.69 -1.23
C VAL A 48 -39.42 -16.53 -2.48
N TRP A 49 -38.66 -17.63 -2.64
CA TRP A 49 -38.82 -18.56 -3.75
C TRP A 49 -38.35 -19.96 -3.34
N SER A 50 -39.02 -20.99 -3.83
CA SER A 50 -38.56 -22.37 -3.66
C SER A 50 -39.07 -23.31 -4.73
N ASP A 51 -38.37 -24.43 -4.86
CA ASP A 51 -38.87 -25.64 -5.49
C ASP A 51 -38.62 -26.84 -4.58
N GLU A 52 -39.69 -27.48 -4.14
CA GLU A 52 -39.66 -28.65 -3.25
C GLU A 52 -39.82 -29.96 -4.03
N PHE A 53 -39.96 -29.88 -5.36
CA PHE A 53 -40.10 -31.02 -6.27
C PHE A 53 -41.22 -32.02 -5.91
N ASP A 54 -42.22 -31.59 -5.13
CA ASP A 54 -43.37 -32.40 -4.73
C ASP A 54 -44.35 -32.71 -5.88
N GLU A 55 -44.37 -31.85 -6.90
CA GLU A 55 -45.24 -32.01 -8.07
C GLU A 55 -44.55 -32.83 -9.17
N PRO A 56 -45.30 -33.66 -9.92
CA PRO A 56 -44.71 -34.46 -10.98
C PRO A 56 -44.29 -33.59 -12.18
N GLY A 57 -43.02 -33.70 -12.55
CA GLY A 57 -42.43 -33.01 -13.71
C GLY A 57 -41.83 -31.65 -13.36
N ILE A 58 -40.83 -31.25 -14.14
CA ILE A 58 -40.09 -30.00 -13.92
C ILE A 58 -40.95 -28.81 -14.37
N ASP A 59 -41.11 -27.80 -13.50
CA ASP A 59 -41.94 -26.62 -13.78
C ASP A 59 -41.23 -25.66 -14.74
N ASP A 60 -41.71 -25.61 -15.98
CA ASP A 60 -41.21 -24.69 -17.02
C ASP A 60 -41.34 -23.20 -16.65
N ASN A 61 -42.15 -22.83 -15.65
CA ASN A 61 -42.19 -21.45 -15.15
C ASN A 61 -41.05 -21.11 -14.19
N LYS A 62 -40.34 -22.13 -13.68
CA LYS A 62 -39.18 -21.99 -12.80
C LYS A 62 -37.86 -22.31 -13.50
N TRP A 63 -37.85 -23.37 -14.30
CA TRP A 63 -36.62 -23.93 -14.87
C TRP A 63 -36.66 -23.95 -16.40
N THR A 64 -35.53 -23.65 -17.03
CA THR A 64 -35.28 -23.87 -18.46
C THR A 64 -34.23 -24.96 -18.61
N HIS A 65 -34.48 -25.95 -19.46
CA HIS A 65 -33.45 -26.91 -19.86
C HIS A 65 -32.50 -26.26 -20.86
N GLU A 66 -31.20 -26.27 -20.55
CA GLU A 66 -30.17 -25.91 -21.49
C GLU A 66 -29.82 -27.14 -22.35
N VAL A 67 -29.89 -27.00 -23.67
CA VAL A 67 -29.69 -28.12 -24.62
C VAL A 67 -28.57 -27.78 -25.59
N ASN A 68 -27.40 -28.36 -25.39
CA ASN A 68 -26.22 -28.16 -26.24
C ASN A 68 -25.18 -29.28 -26.05
N CYS A 69 -24.09 -29.22 -26.81
CA CYS A 69 -22.92 -30.09 -26.67
C CYS A 69 -21.63 -29.26 -26.64
N ASP A 70 -21.72 -28.03 -26.13
CA ASP A 70 -20.72 -26.98 -26.35
C ASP A 70 -19.51 -27.14 -25.43
N GLY A 71 -19.66 -27.94 -24.37
CA GLY A 71 -18.58 -28.32 -23.45
C GLY A 71 -18.30 -27.29 -22.36
N GLY A 72 -19.20 -26.33 -22.14
CA GLY A 72 -19.21 -25.37 -21.02
C GLY A 72 -18.07 -24.34 -21.00
N GLY A 73 -17.11 -24.42 -21.93
CA GLY A 73 -15.83 -23.70 -21.83
C GLY A 73 -14.71 -24.55 -21.21
N ASN A 74 -15.05 -25.73 -20.67
CA ASN A 74 -14.16 -26.57 -19.85
C ASN A 74 -13.85 -27.92 -20.51
N ASN A 75 -14.10 -28.06 -21.82
CA ASN A 75 -13.91 -29.29 -22.59
C ASN A 75 -14.75 -30.50 -22.10
N GLU A 76 -15.93 -30.23 -21.54
CA GLU A 76 -16.81 -31.26 -20.97
C GLU A 76 -17.27 -32.31 -22.01
N ALA A 77 -17.52 -33.54 -21.56
CA ALA A 77 -17.73 -34.73 -22.39
C ALA A 77 -19.19 -35.15 -22.56
N GLN A 78 -20.15 -34.36 -22.09
CA GLN A 78 -21.58 -34.59 -22.23
C GLN A 78 -22.25 -33.64 -23.23
N CYS A 79 -23.39 -34.06 -23.77
CA CYS A 79 -24.41 -33.16 -24.28
C CYS A 79 -25.49 -32.95 -23.22
N TYR A 80 -25.86 -31.72 -22.92
CA TYR A 80 -27.04 -31.43 -22.11
C TYR A 80 -28.31 -31.61 -22.94
N THR A 81 -29.34 -32.25 -22.37
CA THR A 81 -30.61 -32.56 -23.05
C THR A 81 -31.83 -32.20 -22.21
N ASP A 82 -33.00 -32.15 -22.84
CA ASP A 82 -34.32 -31.99 -22.22
C ASP A 82 -35.05 -33.34 -22.05
N SER A 83 -34.32 -34.45 -22.08
CA SER A 83 -34.88 -35.80 -21.96
C SER A 83 -35.26 -36.13 -20.51
N ASP A 84 -36.44 -36.74 -20.32
CA ASP A 84 -36.88 -37.32 -19.04
C ASP A 84 -35.92 -38.40 -18.50
N ALA A 85 -34.96 -38.87 -19.32
CA ALA A 85 -33.90 -39.78 -18.88
C ALA A 85 -32.74 -39.06 -18.16
N ASN A 86 -32.53 -37.78 -18.45
CA ASN A 86 -31.46 -36.97 -17.87
C ASN A 86 -31.96 -36.03 -16.77
N ALA A 87 -33.23 -35.64 -16.77
CA ALA A 87 -33.83 -34.84 -15.69
C ALA A 87 -35.25 -35.32 -15.40
N TYR A 88 -35.51 -35.74 -14.17
CA TYR A 88 -36.85 -36.15 -13.75
C TYR A 88 -37.05 -36.02 -12.24
N ILE A 89 -38.31 -35.99 -11.81
CA ILE A 89 -38.68 -35.98 -10.40
C ILE A 89 -39.19 -37.38 -10.01
N GLU A 90 -38.60 -37.95 -8.97
CA GLU A 90 -39.03 -39.22 -8.37
C GLU A 90 -39.10 -39.08 -6.85
N GLU A 91 -40.24 -39.46 -6.26
CA GLU A 91 -40.47 -39.43 -4.80
C GLU A 91 -40.16 -38.08 -4.10
N GLY A 92 -40.41 -36.95 -4.79
CA GLY A 92 -40.15 -35.61 -4.25
C GLY A 92 -38.71 -35.13 -4.45
N VAL A 93 -37.89 -35.86 -5.22
CA VAL A 93 -36.48 -35.55 -5.47
C VAL A 93 -36.26 -35.31 -6.95
N LEU A 94 -35.66 -34.17 -7.31
CA LEU A 94 -35.15 -33.92 -8.65
C LEU A 94 -33.86 -34.73 -8.86
N ASN A 95 -33.82 -35.51 -9.94
CA ASN A 95 -32.69 -36.33 -10.35
C ASN A 95 -32.12 -35.75 -11.64
N LEU A 96 -30.89 -35.23 -11.59
CA LEU A 96 -30.10 -34.93 -12.79
C LEU A 96 -29.13 -36.08 -13.04
N VAL A 97 -29.28 -36.77 -14.17
CA VAL A 97 -28.62 -38.05 -14.43
C VAL A 97 -27.71 -37.98 -15.65
N ALA A 98 -26.42 -38.25 -15.42
CA ALA A 98 -25.43 -38.43 -16.47
C ALA A 98 -25.46 -39.89 -16.97
N LEU A 99 -25.62 -40.07 -18.28
CA LEU A 99 -25.78 -41.38 -18.93
C LEU A 99 -24.81 -41.53 -20.12
N PRO A 100 -24.38 -42.76 -20.46
CA PRO A 100 -23.70 -43.03 -21.73
C PRO A 100 -24.61 -42.64 -22.89
N ALA A 101 -24.07 -41.90 -23.86
CA ALA A 101 -24.81 -41.50 -25.04
C ALA A 101 -25.01 -42.69 -26.00
N GLU A 102 -26.03 -42.60 -26.84
CA GLU A 102 -26.25 -43.59 -27.90
C GLU A 102 -25.08 -43.60 -28.91
N GLU A 103 -24.83 -44.77 -29.52
CA GLU A 103 -23.77 -44.91 -30.53
C GLU A 103 -23.96 -43.91 -31.68
N GLY A 104 -22.95 -43.07 -31.90
CA GLY A 104 -22.97 -42.03 -32.95
C GLY A 104 -23.41 -40.64 -32.47
N ALA A 105 -23.68 -40.44 -31.18
CA ALA A 105 -23.86 -39.11 -30.59
C ALA A 105 -22.60 -38.23 -30.73
N GLN A 106 -22.78 -36.91 -30.63
CA GLN A 106 -21.68 -35.93 -30.76
C GLN A 106 -20.65 -36.04 -29.64
N LYS A 107 -21.11 -36.36 -28.43
CA LYS A 107 -20.32 -36.54 -27.22
C LYS A 107 -20.63 -37.91 -26.61
N PRO A 108 -19.69 -38.51 -25.85
CA PRO A 108 -19.86 -39.86 -25.29
C PRO A 108 -20.91 -39.96 -24.17
N TYR A 109 -21.32 -38.83 -23.57
CA TYR A 109 -22.29 -38.80 -22.49
C TYR A 109 -23.46 -37.85 -22.78
N THR A 110 -24.56 -38.04 -22.06
CA THR A 110 -25.70 -37.11 -21.98
C THR A 110 -25.93 -36.75 -20.53
N SER A 111 -26.40 -35.53 -20.25
CA SER A 111 -26.77 -35.09 -18.91
C SER A 111 -27.83 -33.97 -18.98
N ALA A 112 -28.07 -33.29 -17.88
CA ALA A 112 -29.00 -32.16 -17.79
C ALA A 112 -28.36 -30.94 -17.11
N ARG A 113 -28.81 -29.76 -17.56
CA ARG A 113 -28.51 -28.44 -17.00
C ARG A 113 -29.80 -27.63 -16.97
N LEU A 114 -30.18 -27.18 -15.77
CA LEU A 114 -31.38 -26.37 -15.54
C LEU A 114 -30.97 -24.97 -15.10
N VAL A 115 -31.60 -23.95 -15.69
CA VAL A 115 -31.34 -22.54 -15.34
C VAL A 115 -32.63 -21.80 -14.99
N THR A 116 -32.56 -20.83 -14.08
CA THR A 116 -33.69 -19.97 -13.71
C THR A 116 -33.73 -18.62 -14.42
N GLN A 117 -32.84 -18.38 -15.38
CA GLN A 117 -32.69 -17.09 -16.06
C GLN A 117 -34.03 -16.53 -16.56
N TYR A 118 -34.35 -15.28 -16.21
CA TYR A 118 -35.59 -14.57 -16.50
C TYR A 118 -36.87 -15.19 -15.89
N LYS A 119 -36.71 -16.09 -14.91
CA LYS A 119 -37.80 -16.76 -14.17
C LYS A 119 -37.68 -16.52 -12.67
N ALA A 120 -36.47 -16.65 -12.15
CA ALA A 120 -36.14 -16.39 -10.75
C ALA A 120 -34.69 -15.91 -10.67
N ASP A 121 -34.54 -14.58 -10.67
CA ASP A 121 -33.27 -13.88 -10.66
C ASP A 121 -33.26 -12.99 -9.42
N PHE A 122 -32.14 -12.96 -8.69
CA PHE A 122 -32.07 -12.33 -7.38
C PHE A 122 -30.78 -11.53 -7.24
N LYS A 123 -30.85 -10.44 -6.48
CA LYS A 123 -29.68 -9.76 -5.94
C LYS A 123 -29.73 -9.83 -4.43
N TYR A 124 -28.66 -10.35 -3.84
CA TYR A 124 -28.54 -10.65 -2.42
C TYR A 124 -29.56 -11.70 -1.94
N GLY A 125 -29.28 -12.30 -0.79
CA GLY A 125 -30.13 -13.32 -0.18
C GLY A 125 -29.36 -14.55 0.29
N ARG A 126 -30.10 -15.52 0.79
CA ARG A 126 -29.59 -16.87 1.09
C ARG A 126 -30.09 -17.83 0.02
N PHE A 127 -29.18 -18.51 -0.64
CA PHE A 127 -29.46 -19.49 -1.68
C PHE A 127 -29.05 -20.84 -1.16
N GLU A 128 -29.99 -21.78 -1.08
CA GLU A 128 -29.81 -23.05 -0.40
C GLU A 128 -30.33 -24.20 -1.25
N ILE A 129 -29.55 -25.26 -1.35
CA ILE A 129 -29.96 -26.54 -1.92
C ILE A 129 -29.73 -27.63 -0.90
N ARG A 130 -30.66 -28.58 -0.82
CA ARG A 130 -30.44 -29.84 -0.11
C ARG A 130 -30.28 -30.96 -1.13
N ALA A 131 -29.09 -31.55 -1.21
CA ALA A 131 -28.76 -32.50 -2.25
C ALA A 131 -27.78 -33.59 -1.80
N LYS A 132 -27.81 -34.73 -2.49
CA LYS A 132 -26.83 -35.80 -2.41
C LYS A 132 -26.07 -35.86 -3.74
N LEU A 133 -24.74 -35.81 -3.66
CA LEU A 133 -23.88 -35.67 -4.83
C LEU A 133 -23.58 -37.03 -5.50
N PRO A 134 -23.34 -37.06 -6.82
CA PRO A 134 -22.84 -38.26 -7.50
C PRO A 134 -21.41 -38.59 -7.11
N SER A 135 -20.93 -39.76 -7.54
CA SER A 135 -19.56 -40.22 -7.27
C SER A 135 -18.89 -40.79 -8.52
N GLY A 136 -17.58 -40.94 -8.45
CA GLY A 136 -16.77 -41.58 -9.49
C GLY A 136 -15.99 -40.59 -10.34
N GLN A 137 -14.88 -41.10 -10.87
CA GLN A 137 -13.92 -40.31 -11.62
C GLN A 137 -14.53 -39.75 -12.92
N GLY A 138 -14.46 -38.44 -13.09
CA GLY A 138 -15.08 -37.65 -14.15
C GLY A 138 -16.43 -37.05 -13.78
N SER A 139 -16.99 -37.29 -12.59
CA SER A 139 -18.26 -36.65 -12.18
C SER A 139 -18.02 -35.21 -11.70
N TRP A 140 -18.89 -34.28 -12.11
CA TRP A 140 -18.80 -32.87 -11.74
C TRP A 140 -20.20 -32.24 -11.54
N PRO A 141 -20.84 -32.46 -10.37
CA PRO A 141 -22.06 -31.74 -9.96
C PRO A 141 -21.77 -30.27 -9.63
N ALA A 142 -22.69 -29.37 -9.98
CA ALA A 142 -22.59 -27.97 -9.62
C ALA A 142 -23.96 -27.35 -9.28
N PHE A 143 -23.97 -26.49 -8.25
CA PHE A 143 -24.99 -25.49 -7.96
C PHE A 143 -24.31 -24.13 -7.91
N TRP A 144 -24.66 -23.27 -8.84
CA TRP A 144 -23.93 -22.03 -9.10
C TRP A 144 -24.85 -20.97 -9.70
N MET A 145 -24.33 -19.76 -9.89
CA MET A 145 -25.09 -18.62 -10.34
C MET A 145 -24.30 -17.78 -11.34
N MET A 146 -25.03 -17.23 -12.31
CA MET A 146 -24.50 -16.33 -13.34
C MET A 146 -25.33 -15.04 -13.41
N PRO A 147 -24.75 -13.91 -13.82
CA PRO A 147 -25.47 -12.65 -13.95
C PRO A 147 -26.56 -12.77 -15.02
N THR A 148 -27.77 -12.27 -14.70
CA THR A 148 -28.88 -12.22 -15.65
C THR A 148 -28.56 -11.34 -16.85
N ASP A 149 -27.94 -10.19 -16.56
CA ASP A 149 -27.46 -9.21 -17.52
C ASP A 149 -25.94 -9.04 -17.38
N SER A 150 -25.22 -9.12 -18.49
CA SER A 150 -23.76 -8.93 -18.54
C SER A 150 -23.38 -7.43 -18.48
N VAL A 151 -23.75 -6.75 -17.39
CA VAL A 151 -23.65 -5.28 -17.22
C VAL A 151 -22.22 -4.77 -17.40
N TYR A 152 -21.22 -5.51 -16.91
CA TYR A 152 -19.81 -5.12 -16.91
C TYR A 152 -19.01 -5.69 -18.09
N GLY A 153 -19.68 -6.46 -18.98
CA GLY A 153 -19.05 -7.18 -20.08
C GLY A 153 -19.26 -8.69 -19.97
N GLY A 154 -18.68 -9.44 -20.92
CA GLY A 154 -18.77 -10.90 -20.93
C GLY A 154 -18.15 -11.54 -19.68
N TRP A 155 -18.30 -12.85 -19.56
CA TRP A 155 -17.66 -13.59 -18.48
C TRP A 155 -16.13 -13.37 -18.50
N PRO A 156 -15.49 -13.15 -17.34
CA PRO A 156 -16.03 -13.07 -15.97
C PRO A 156 -16.19 -11.65 -15.44
N ARG A 157 -16.12 -10.61 -16.27
CA ARG A 157 -16.29 -9.22 -15.82
C ARG A 157 -17.62 -8.97 -15.11
N SER A 158 -18.66 -9.73 -15.45
CA SER A 158 -19.97 -9.67 -14.80
C SER A 158 -20.17 -10.70 -13.67
N GLY A 159 -19.13 -11.46 -13.31
CA GLY A 159 -19.11 -12.36 -12.17
C GLY A 159 -19.67 -13.77 -12.41
N GLU A 160 -19.32 -14.69 -11.52
CA GLU A 160 -19.90 -16.03 -11.31
C GLU A 160 -19.82 -16.38 -9.82
N ILE A 161 -20.86 -17.00 -9.27
CA ILE A 161 -20.90 -17.45 -7.86
C ILE A 161 -21.15 -18.96 -7.84
N ASP A 162 -20.12 -19.73 -7.50
CA ASP A 162 -20.22 -21.17 -7.32
C ASP A 162 -20.58 -21.48 -5.87
N ILE A 163 -21.84 -21.83 -5.63
CA ILE A 163 -22.36 -22.15 -4.29
C ILE A 163 -21.80 -23.49 -3.83
N MET A 164 -21.76 -24.46 -4.73
CA MET A 164 -21.16 -25.77 -4.50
C MET A 164 -20.75 -26.39 -5.83
N GLU A 165 -19.47 -26.73 -5.93
CA GLU A 165 -18.96 -27.69 -6.89
C GLU A 165 -18.27 -28.84 -6.18
N ALA A 166 -18.25 -30.01 -6.82
CA ALA A 166 -17.41 -31.12 -6.41
C ALA A 166 -16.93 -31.87 -7.65
N VAL A 167 -15.78 -32.53 -7.55
CA VAL A 167 -15.30 -33.42 -8.61
C VAL A 167 -14.92 -34.77 -8.04
N ASN A 168 -15.15 -35.83 -8.81
CA ASN A 168 -14.57 -37.15 -8.58
C ASN A 168 -14.84 -37.78 -7.20
N LEU A 169 -15.91 -37.38 -6.49
CA LEU A 169 -16.17 -37.87 -5.14
C LEU A 169 -16.08 -39.40 -5.05
N LYS A 170 -15.42 -39.90 -4.00
CA LYS A 170 -15.07 -41.32 -3.76
C LYS A 170 -14.06 -41.95 -4.73
N ALA A 171 -13.64 -41.27 -5.80
CA ALA A 171 -12.48 -41.71 -6.56
C ALA A 171 -11.23 -41.60 -5.68
N ALA A 172 -10.33 -42.57 -5.81
CA ALA A 172 -9.13 -42.60 -4.99
C ALA A 172 -8.00 -41.79 -5.64
N ASP A 173 -7.33 -40.98 -4.83
CA ASP A 173 -6.07 -40.34 -5.20
C ASP A 173 -4.93 -41.37 -5.35
N ALA A 174 -3.72 -40.88 -5.67
CA ALA A 174 -2.53 -41.73 -5.85
C ALA A 174 -2.14 -42.53 -4.58
N ASP A 175 -2.51 -42.04 -3.39
CA ASP A 175 -2.24 -42.66 -2.10
C ASP A 175 -3.40 -43.55 -1.60
N GLY A 176 -4.52 -43.57 -2.34
CA GLY A 176 -5.69 -44.38 -2.06
C GLY A 176 -6.75 -43.70 -1.19
N ASN A 177 -6.63 -42.39 -0.94
CA ASN A 177 -7.64 -41.64 -0.18
C ASN A 177 -8.81 -41.26 -1.11
N PRO A 178 -10.07 -41.43 -0.66
CA PRO A 178 -11.23 -41.03 -1.46
C PRO A 178 -11.39 -39.51 -1.49
N GLU A 179 -11.62 -38.95 -2.67
CA GLU A 179 -11.98 -37.55 -2.85
C GLU A 179 -13.31 -37.23 -2.13
N ALA A 180 -13.33 -36.16 -1.35
CA ALA A 180 -14.42 -35.79 -0.46
C ALA A 180 -14.65 -34.27 -0.35
N HIS A 181 -13.95 -33.47 -1.15
CA HIS A 181 -14.04 -32.01 -1.08
C HIS A 181 -15.22 -31.46 -1.89
N ILE A 182 -15.82 -30.41 -1.34
CA ILE A 182 -16.63 -29.44 -2.08
C ILE A 182 -15.87 -28.13 -2.20
N TYR A 183 -16.26 -27.29 -3.16
CA TYR A 183 -15.62 -26.01 -3.45
C TYR A 183 -16.68 -24.92 -3.54
N GLY A 184 -16.39 -23.78 -2.91
CA GLY A 184 -17.12 -22.53 -3.11
C GLY A 184 -16.17 -21.50 -3.70
N THR A 185 -16.57 -20.88 -4.81
CA THR A 185 -15.67 -20.08 -5.65
C THR A 185 -16.39 -18.85 -6.18
N LEU A 186 -15.65 -17.74 -6.34
CA LEU A 186 -16.05 -16.59 -7.14
C LEU A 186 -15.14 -16.47 -8.35
N HIS A 187 -15.70 -16.17 -9.52
CA HIS A 187 -14.94 -15.73 -10.69
C HIS A 187 -15.24 -14.26 -10.99
N TYR A 188 -14.20 -13.45 -11.19
CA TYR A 188 -14.30 -12.00 -11.37
C TYR A 188 -13.07 -11.43 -12.09
N GLY A 189 -12.94 -10.10 -12.14
CA GLY A 189 -11.77 -9.42 -12.65
C GLY A 189 -11.84 -9.13 -14.15
N GLN A 190 -10.72 -9.39 -14.86
CA GLN A 190 -10.54 -9.04 -16.27
C GLN A 190 -11.22 -10.04 -17.22
N GLU A 191 -11.26 -9.70 -18.52
CA GLU A 191 -11.74 -10.62 -19.56
C GLU A 191 -10.83 -11.86 -19.66
N TRP A 192 -11.43 -13.02 -19.93
CA TRP A 192 -10.69 -14.24 -20.21
C TRP A 192 -9.65 -14.03 -21.33
N PRO A 193 -8.40 -14.51 -21.19
CA PRO A 193 -7.94 -15.47 -20.19
C PRO A 193 -7.30 -14.87 -18.92
N ASN A 194 -7.38 -13.55 -18.72
CA ASN A 194 -6.71 -12.86 -17.62
C ASN A 194 -7.59 -12.73 -16.36
N ASN A 195 -8.66 -13.51 -16.30
CA ASN A 195 -9.57 -13.46 -15.19
C ASN A 195 -8.98 -14.04 -13.91
N ASP A 196 -9.56 -13.64 -12.79
CA ASP A 196 -9.22 -14.18 -11.48
C ASP A 196 -10.36 -15.01 -10.91
N SER A 197 -10.01 -15.89 -9.98
CA SER A 197 -10.96 -16.55 -9.12
C SER A 197 -10.36 -16.79 -7.75
N SER A 198 -11.21 -16.76 -6.73
CA SER A 198 -10.82 -17.10 -5.36
C SER A 198 -11.91 -17.95 -4.73
N GLY A 199 -11.52 -18.86 -3.85
CA GLY A 199 -12.41 -19.86 -3.30
C GLY A 199 -11.71 -20.73 -2.26
N GLN A 200 -12.47 -21.62 -1.65
CA GLN A 200 -11.96 -22.53 -0.62
C GLN A 200 -12.60 -23.91 -0.76
N ALA A 201 -11.76 -24.94 -0.59
CA ALA A 201 -12.20 -26.32 -0.49
C ALA A 201 -12.66 -26.63 0.94
N TYR A 202 -13.67 -27.47 1.09
CA TYR A 202 -14.16 -27.94 2.38
C TYR A 202 -14.45 -29.44 2.35
N SER A 203 -14.10 -30.13 3.43
CA SER A 203 -14.44 -31.53 3.66
C SER A 203 -14.99 -31.72 5.08
N LEU A 204 -15.87 -32.70 5.24
CA LEU A 204 -16.50 -32.96 6.54
C LEU A 204 -15.48 -33.47 7.56
N PRO A 205 -15.49 -32.98 8.83
CA PRO A 205 -14.44 -33.26 9.80
C PRO A 205 -14.24 -34.73 10.16
N SER A 206 -15.25 -35.59 10.01
CA SER A 206 -15.13 -37.02 10.31
C SER A 206 -14.87 -37.88 9.08
N GLY A 207 -14.56 -37.26 7.93
CA GLY A 207 -14.27 -37.94 6.68
C GLY A 207 -15.50 -38.53 5.99
N GLU A 208 -16.71 -38.10 6.35
CA GLU A 208 -17.91 -38.43 5.59
C GLU A 208 -17.81 -37.87 4.16
N ASN A 209 -18.36 -38.59 3.19
CA ASN A 209 -18.35 -38.17 1.81
C ASN A 209 -19.66 -37.48 1.43
N PRO A 210 -19.64 -36.33 0.73
CA PRO A 210 -20.84 -35.67 0.23
C PRO A 210 -21.73 -36.53 -0.69
N ALA A 211 -21.20 -37.63 -1.22
CA ALA A 211 -21.94 -38.61 -2.02
C ALA A 211 -22.53 -39.78 -1.20
N ASP A 212 -22.44 -39.77 0.13
CA ASP A 212 -23.05 -40.80 1.00
C ASP A 212 -24.47 -40.44 1.43
N ASP A 213 -24.73 -39.17 1.76
CA ASP A 213 -26.00 -38.70 2.30
C ASP A 213 -26.39 -37.32 1.73
N PHE A 214 -27.62 -36.89 2.00
CA PHE A 214 -28.06 -35.54 1.66
C PHE A 214 -27.47 -34.51 2.62
N HIS A 215 -26.86 -33.48 2.05
CA HIS A 215 -26.31 -32.33 2.76
C HIS A 215 -26.97 -31.05 2.28
N THR A 216 -26.86 -29.99 3.09
CA THR A 216 -27.35 -28.65 2.74
C THR A 216 -26.18 -27.77 2.34
N TYR A 217 -26.21 -27.23 1.14
CA TYR A 217 -25.21 -26.31 0.61
C TYR A 217 -25.84 -24.94 0.42
N ALA A 218 -25.19 -23.89 0.89
CA ALA A 218 -25.74 -22.56 0.77
C ALA A 218 -24.68 -21.47 0.65
N VAL A 219 -25.08 -20.35 0.05
CA VAL A 219 -24.44 -19.05 0.24
C VAL A 219 -25.39 -18.09 0.93
N GLU A 220 -24.83 -17.22 1.76
CA GLU A 220 -25.47 -15.96 2.15
C GLU A 220 -24.70 -14.82 1.49
N TRP A 221 -25.39 -14.08 0.63
CA TRP A 221 -24.85 -12.98 -0.16
C TRP A 221 -25.51 -11.67 0.28
N GLN A 222 -24.68 -10.73 0.70
CA GLN A 222 -25.05 -9.35 1.00
C GLN A 222 -24.15 -8.39 0.24
N GLU A 223 -24.46 -7.10 0.31
CA GLU A 223 -23.62 -6.05 -0.24
C GLU A 223 -22.20 -6.13 0.35
N GLY A 224 -21.21 -6.39 -0.52
CA GLY A 224 -19.80 -6.42 -0.16
C GLY A 224 -19.30 -7.70 0.54
N GLU A 225 -20.14 -8.69 0.81
CA GLU A 225 -19.72 -9.96 1.47
C GLU A 225 -20.54 -11.17 1.00
N ILE A 226 -19.87 -12.30 0.72
CA ILE A 226 -20.49 -13.60 0.40
C ILE A 226 -19.91 -14.66 1.33
N ARG A 227 -20.77 -15.50 1.91
CA ARG A 227 -20.39 -16.55 2.87
C ARG A 227 -20.92 -17.91 2.43
N TRP A 228 -20.09 -18.94 2.46
CA TRP A 228 -20.44 -20.31 2.06
C TRP A 228 -20.65 -21.23 3.25
N TYR A 229 -21.63 -22.11 3.12
CA TYR A 229 -22.07 -23.02 4.17
C TYR A 229 -22.24 -24.45 3.64
N MET A 230 -21.79 -25.42 4.44
CA MET A 230 -22.21 -26.82 4.34
C MET A 230 -22.81 -27.26 5.67
N ASP A 231 -24.05 -27.75 5.65
CA ASP A 231 -24.82 -28.14 6.85
C ASP A 231 -24.85 -27.05 7.94
N GLY A 232 -24.88 -25.79 7.51
CA GLY A 232 -24.88 -24.61 8.39
C GLY A 232 -23.50 -24.24 8.96
N TYR A 233 -22.44 -24.99 8.64
CA TYR A 233 -21.08 -24.61 8.96
C TYR A 233 -20.52 -23.64 7.91
N LEU A 234 -20.25 -22.40 8.32
CA LEU A 234 -19.59 -21.39 7.49
C LEU A 234 -18.13 -21.82 7.26
N TYR A 235 -17.75 -22.18 6.03
CA TYR A 235 -16.36 -22.59 5.76
C TYR A 235 -15.55 -21.54 5.00
N ALA A 236 -16.22 -20.60 4.32
CA ALA A 236 -15.55 -19.52 3.59
C ALA A 236 -16.37 -18.22 3.63
N THR A 237 -15.66 -17.10 3.66
CA THR A 237 -16.15 -15.73 3.54
C THR A 237 -15.28 -15.03 2.50
N GLN A 238 -15.88 -14.35 1.55
CA GLN A 238 -15.19 -13.41 0.67
C GLN A 238 -15.82 -12.04 0.80
N ARG A 239 -15.01 -10.99 0.61
CA ARG A 239 -15.45 -9.59 0.64
C ARG A 239 -14.97 -8.83 -0.60
N ARG A 240 -15.66 -7.73 -0.90
CA ARG A 240 -15.16 -6.76 -1.88
C ARG A 240 -13.83 -6.19 -1.40
N SER A 241 -13.03 -5.72 -2.34
CA SER A 241 -11.82 -4.98 -1.98
C SER A 241 -12.14 -3.68 -1.24
N GLU A 242 -11.24 -3.26 -0.37
CA GLU A 242 -11.34 -1.96 0.32
C GLU A 242 -10.10 -1.12 0.01
N VAL A 243 -10.29 0.03 -0.63
CA VAL A 243 -9.21 0.93 -1.05
C VAL A 243 -8.90 1.92 0.07
N ARG A 244 -7.60 2.11 0.35
CA ARG A 244 -7.09 3.19 1.20
C ARG A 244 -6.97 4.47 0.38
N TYR A 245 -7.41 5.57 0.96
CA TYR A 245 -7.31 6.90 0.35
C TYR A 245 -6.54 7.84 1.28
N ASN A 246 -5.71 8.70 0.69
CA ASN A 246 -5.08 9.79 1.41
C ASN A 246 -6.06 10.96 1.67
N SER A 247 -5.60 12.00 2.37
CA SER A 247 -6.39 13.20 2.69
C SER A 247 -6.83 14.01 1.45
N LYS A 248 -6.23 13.76 0.28
CA LYS A 248 -6.59 14.35 -1.02
C LYS A 248 -7.63 13.53 -1.78
N GLY A 249 -8.03 12.36 -1.25
CA GLY A 249 -9.01 11.47 -1.88
C GLY A 249 -8.42 10.58 -2.97
N GLU A 250 -7.10 10.41 -2.98
CA GLU A 250 -6.40 9.62 -3.98
C GLU A 250 -6.07 8.23 -3.43
N ALA A 251 -6.19 7.18 -4.25
CA ALA A 251 -6.00 5.79 -3.82
C ALA A 251 -4.51 5.50 -3.56
N THR A 252 -4.19 4.94 -2.40
CA THR A 252 -2.79 4.68 -1.97
C THR A 252 -2.49 3.20 -1.70
N GLY A 253 -3.48 2.32 -1.90
CA GLY A 253 -3.34 0.88 -1.71
C GLY A 253 -4.65 0.23 -1.28
N LEU A 254 -4.59 -1.02 -0.83
CA LEU A 254 -5.75 -1.76 -0.30
C LEU A 254 -5.64 -1.90 1.23
N ALA A 255 -6.77 -1.73 1.93
CA ALA A 255 -6.96 -2.11 3.33
C ALA A 255 -7.41 -3.57 3.46
N HIS A 256 -8.09 -4.08 2.42
CA HIS A 256 -8.43 -5.48 2.29
C HIS A 256 -8.42 -5.87 0.80
N ARG A 257 -7.74 -6.97 0.49
CA ARG A 257 -7.67 -7.54 -0.86
C ARG A 257 -8.81 -8.53 -1.08
N GLY A 258 -9.82 -8.10 -1.84
CA GLY A 258 -11.02 -8.87 -2.13
C GLY A 258 -11.21 -9.09 -3.63
N TRP A 259 -12.47 -9.25 -4.05
CA TRP A 259 -12.81 -9.24 -5.48
C TRP A 259 -12.74 -7.83 -6.06
N TYR A 260 -12.72 -7.76 -7.40
CA TYR A 260 -12.74 -6.54 -8.19
C TYR A 260 -13.43 -6.80 -9.54
N ALA A 261 -13.73 -5.73 -10.27
CA ALA A 261 -14.21 -5.81 -11.65
C ALA A 261 -13.45 -4.85 -12.56
N GLU A 262 -13.31 -5.22 -13.83
CA GLU A 262 -12.80 -4.32 -14.87
C GLU A 262 -13.94 -3.94 -15.81
N TYR A 263 -14.26 -2.65 -15.92
CA TYR A 263 -15.29 -2.18 -16.83
C TYR A 263 -15.04 -0.75 -17.31
N TYR A 264 -15.73 -0.38 -18.39
CA TYR A 264 -15.59 0.95 -18.99
C TYR A 264 -16.22 2.01 -18.11
N ASP A 265 -15.43 3.00 -17.69
CA ASP A 265 -15.94 4.18 -16.99
C ASP A 265 -16.92 4.92 -17.91
N GLN A 266 -18.12 5.22 -17.39
CA GLN A 266 -19.20 5.79 -18.20
C GLN A 266 -18.94 7.25 -18.58
N THR A 267 -18.01 7.93 -17.92
CA THR A 267 -17.65 9.34 -18.14
C THR A 267 -16.49 9.47 -19.11
N THR A 268 -15.40 8.74 -18.88
CA THR A 268 -14.18 8.81 -19.71
C THR A 268 -14.25 7.88 -20.91
N GLY A 269 -14.98 6.76 -20.80
CA GLY A 269 -15.01 5.69 -21.79
C GLY A 269 -13.77 4.80 -21.75
N GLU A 270 -12.91 4.93 -20.74
CA GLU A 270 -11.71 4.12 -20.55
C GLU A 270 -12.03 2.87 -19.74
N LEU A 271 -11.39 1.76 -20.12
CA LEU A 271 -11.46 0.51 -19.37
C LEU A 271 -10.60 0.68 -18.11
N THR A 272 -11.22 0.52 -16.94
CA THR A 272 -10.57 0.76 -15.65
C THR A 272 -10.92 -0.34 -14.67
N THR A 273 -10.05 -0.53 -13.67
CA THR A 273 -10.29 -1.43 -12.54
C THR A 273 -11.12 -0.72 -11.47
N HIS A 274 -12.10 -1.44 -10.94
CA HIS A 274 -13.00 -0.99 -9.88
C HIS A 274 -12.96 -1.97 -8.71
N TRP A 275 -12.83 -1.42 -7.50
CA TRP A 275 -12.75 -2.15 -6.24
C TRP A 275 -14.06 -2.06 -5.43
N ASP A 276 -15.17 -1.70 -6.08
CA ASP A 276 -16.47 -1.52 -5.42
C ASP A 276 -17.22 -2.86 -5.27
N ASN A 277 -18.56 -2.83 -5.18
CA ASN A 277 -19.35 -4.06 -5.04
C ASN A 277 -19.37 -4.91 -6.32
N ALA A 278 -18.96 -4.37 -7.46
CA ALA A 278 -18.94 -5.11 -8.72
C ALA A 278 -17.95 -6.28 -8.66
N PRO A 279 -18.25 -7.40 -9.34
CA PRO A 279 -19.43 -7.61 -10.17
C PRO A 279 -20.65 -8.16 -9.41
N PHE A 280 -20.53 -8.41 -8.11
CA PHE A 280 -21.55 -9.06 -7.28
C PHE A 280 -22.58 -8.06 -6.70
N ASP A 281 -23.07 -7.18 -7.57
CA ASP A 281 -24.05 -6.14 -7.27
C ASP A 281 -25.22 -6.05 -8.27
N GLN A 282 -25.32 -7.05 -9.15
CA GLN A 282 -26.40 -7.22 -10.15
C GLN A 282 -27.31 -8.41 -9.80
N GLU A 283 -28.39 -8.63 -10.57
CA GLU A 283 -29.23 -9.83 -10.43
C GLU A 283 -28.55 -11.05 -11.06
N PHE A 284 -28.56 -12.16 -10.33
CA PHE A 284 -28.02 -13.45 -10.77
C PHE A 284 -29.12 -14.51 -10.81
N PHE A 285 -29.02 -15.42 -11.77
CA PHE A 285 -29.88 -16.59 -11.90
C PHE A 285 -29.15 -17.86 -11.47
N MET A 286 -29.90 -18.87 -11.01
CA MET A 286 -29.36 -20.13 -10.51
C MET A 286 -29.21 -21.16 -11.64
N ILE A 287 -28.21 -22.02 -11.49
CA ILE A 287 -27.86 -23.11 -12.40
C ILE A 287 -27.65 -24.39 -11.60
N LEU A 288 -28.26 -25.48 -12.08
CA LEU A 288 -28.06 -26.84 -11.59
C LEU A 288 -27.60 -27.71 -12.75
N ASN A 289 -26.47 -28.39 -12.61
CA ASN A 289 -26.04 -29.36 -13.62
C ASN A 289 -25.23 -30.51 -13.03
N LEU A 290 -25.11 -31.55 -13.84
CA LEU A 290 -24.13 -32.62 -13.65
C LEU A 290 -23.28 -32.73 -14.92
N ALA A 291 -22.07 -32.19 -14.90
CA ALA A 291 -21.10 -32.35 -15.98
C ALA A 291 -20.38 -33.71 -15.89
N VAL A 292 -19.81 -34.13 -17.03
CA VAL A 292 -18.98 -35.34 -17.14
C VAL A 292 -17.66 -34.99 -17.80
N GLY A 293 -16.56 -35.21 -17.10
CA GLY A 293 -15.21 -34.87 -17.57
C GLY A 293 -15.00 -33.36 -17.71
N GLY A 294 -13.99 -33.00 -18.48
CA GLY A 294 -13.51 -31.62 -18.58
C GLY A 294 -12.15 -31.44 -17.92
N ASN A 295 -11.55 -30.27 -18.15
CA ASN A 295 -10.16 -29.99 -17.80
C ASN A 295 -9.85 -30.25 -16.32
N TRP A 296 -10.77 -29.86 -15.42
CA TRP A 296 -10.57 -30.00 -13.97
C TRP A 296 -10.79 -31.43 -13.44
N PRO A 297 -11.96 -32.07 -13.60
CA PRO A 297 -12.17 -33.43 -13.09
C PRO A 297 -11.26 -34.48 -13.74
N GLU A 298 -10.79 -34.30 -14.97
CA GLU A 298 -9.83 -35.24 -15.57
C GLU A 298 -8.39 -35.04 -15.07
N ALA A 299 -8.03 -33.82 -14.67
CA ALA A 299 -6.73 -33.49 -14.08
C ALA A 299 -6.64 -33.95 -12.62
N VAL A 300 -7.72 -33.81 -11.84
CA VAL A 300 -7.78 -34.36 -10.48
C VAL A 300 -7.68 -35.88 -10.54
N ASN A 301 -6.68 -36.44 -9.86
CA ASN A 301 -6.23 -37.84 -9.92
C ASN A 301 -5.56 -38.30 -11.24
N GLU A 302 -5.48 -37.45 -12.27
CA GLU A 302 -4.85 -37.72 -13.59
C GLU A 302 -5.28 -39.04 -14.29
N THR A 303 -6.51 -39.49 -14.06
CA THR A 303 -7.01 -40.77 -14.60
C THR A 303 -8.06 -40.62 -15.70
N GLY A 304 -8.38 -39.39 -16.12
CA GLY A 304 -9.40 -39.13 -17.14
C GLY A 304 -10.81 -39.40 -16.61
N ILE A 305 -11.68 -39.97 -17.45
CA ILE A 305 -13.06 -40.33 -17.09
C ILE A 305 -13.16 -41.86 -16.90
N ASP A 306 -13.69 -42.32 -15.77
CA ASP A 306 -14.01 -43.74 -15.57
C ASP A 306 -15.38 -44.07 -16.15
N ALA A 307 -15.40 -44.69 -17.34
CA ALA A 307 -16.64 -45.07 -18.02
C ALA A 307 -17.52 -46.05 -17.22
N GLU A 308 -16.94 -46.86 -16.33
CA GLU A 308 -17.73 -47.80 -15.50
C GLU A 308 -18.53 -47.05 -14.43
N ALA A 309 -18.07 -45.89 -13.96
CA ALA A 309 -18.82 -45.06 -13.01
C ALA A 309 -20.17 -44.62 -13.60
N PHE A 310 -20.23 -44.37 -14.91
CA PHE A 310 -21.42 -43.90 -15.61
C PHE A 310 -22.23 -45.01 -16.29
N ALA A 311 -21.76 -46.26 -16.30
CA ALA A 311 -22.37 -47.35 -17.07
C ALA A 311 -23.85 -47.62 -16.71
N ASN A 312 -24.25 -47.31 -15.46
CA ASN A 312 -25.62 -47.46 -14.97
C ASN A 312 -26.29 -46.11 -14.64
N GLY A 313 -25.69 -45.00 -15.08
CA GLY A 313 -26.07 -43.65 -14.70
C GLY A 313 -25.47 -43.20 -13.37
N GLN A 314 -25.07 -41.93 -13.30
CA GLN A 314 -24.74 -41.22 -12.05
C GLN A 314 -25.77 -40.11 -11.83
N SER A 315 -26.28 -39.99 -10.61
CA SER A 315 -27.34 -39.06 -10.25
C SER A 315 -26.86 -37.99 -9.28
N PHE A 316 -27.19 -36.74 -9.59
CA PHE A 316 -27.23 -35.64 -8.66
C PHE A 316 -28.67 -35.49 -8.17
N GLU A 317 -28.91 -35.81 -6.90
CA GLU A 317 -30.23 -35.94 -6.28
C GLU A 317 -30.52 -34.72 -5.41
N ILE A 318 -31.60 -34.00 -5.69
CA ILE A 318 -31.92 -32.70 -5.10
C ILE A 318 -33.31 -32.76 -4.46
N ASP A 319 -33.35 -32.56 -3.14
CA ASP A 319 -34.58 -32.56 -2.33
C ASP A 319 -35.33 -31.23 -2.44
N TYR A 320 -34.62 -30.10 -2.35
CA TYR A 320 -35.21 -28.79 -2.57
C TYR A 320 -34.17 -27.75 -3.00
N VAL A 321 -34.67 -26.68 -3.61
CA VAL A 321 -33.96 -25.39 -3.76
C VAL A 321 -34.78 -24.31 -3.08
N ARG A 322 -34.16 -23.48 -2.23
CA ARG A 322 -34.83 -22.39 -1.52
C ARG A 322 -34.00 -21.12 -1.60
N VAL A 323 -34.69 -20.00 -1.79
CA VAL A 323 -34.11 -18.66 -1.76
C VAL A 323 -34.82 -17.83 -0.71
N TYR A 324 -34.03 -17.18 0.14
CA TYR A 324 -34.50 -16.33 1.21
C TYR A 324 -33.97 -14.90 1.04
N GLU A 325 -34.81 -13.93 1.40
CA GLU A 325 -34.45 -12.51 1.46
C GLU A 325 -34.33 -12.08 2.93
N CYS A 326 -33.42 -11.16 3.23
CA CYS A 326 -33.25 -10.67 4.58
C CYS A 326 -34.39 -9.70 4.95
N GLY A 327 -35.13 -10.02 6.03
CA GLY A 327 -36.21 -9.16 6.53
C GLY A 327 -35.72 -7.87 7.20
N SER A 328 -34.46 -7.83 7.65
CA SER A 328 -33.86 -6.67 8.32
C SER A 328 -33.47 -5.56 7.33
N ASP A 329 -32.71 -5.90 6.29
CA ASP A 329 -32.42 -5.00 5.18
C ASP A 329 -32.47 -5.76 3.83
N PRO A 330 -33.61 -5.69 3.11
CA PRO A 330 -33.74 -6.34 1.80
C PRO A 330 -32.95 -5.63 0.69
N VAL A 331 -32.49 -4.38 0.91
CA VAL A 331 -31.75 -3.63 -0.12
C VAL A 331 -30.29 -4.07 -0.17
N THR A 332 -29.68 -4.27 1.00
CA THR A 332 -28.28 -4.68 1.12
C THR A 332 -28.12 -6.17 1.44
N GLY A 333 -29.19 -6.84 1.86
CA GLY A 333 -29.14 -8.24 2.34
C GLY A 333 -28.52 -8.40 3.73
N ALA A 334 -28.16 -7.31 4.40
CA ALA A 334 -27.46 -7.33 5.69
C ALA A 334 -28.40 -7.42 6.91
N GLY A 335 -27.89 -7.95 8.01
CA GLY A 335 -28.57 -8.05 9.30
C GLY A 335 -29.30 -9.38 9.54
N CYS A 336 -29.12 -10.37 8.66
CA CYS A 336 -29.66 -11.73 8.80
C CYS A 336 -28.55 -12.80 8.81
N GLU A 337 -27.29 -12.40 8.71
CA GLU A 337 -26.14 -13.28 8.54
C GLU A 337 -25.94 -14.29 9.67
N THR A 338 -25.54 -15.51 9.31
CA THR A 338 -25.20 -16.57 10.25
C THR A 338 -23.69 -16.69 10.40
N VAL A 339 -23.08 -15.87 11.25
CA VAL A 339 -21.61 -15.86 11.43
C VAL A 339 -21.11 -16.83 12.52
N ARG A 340 -19.81 -17.18 12.46
CA ARG A 340 -19.09 -17.90 13.52
C ARG A 340 -17.75 -17.23 13.83
N ALA A 341 -17.15 -17.56 14.96
CA ALA A 341 -15.78 -17.12 15.25
C ALA A 341 -14.82 -17.58 14.14
N GLY A 342 -13.91 -16.69 13.72
CA GLY A 342 -12.93 -16.93 12.66
C GLY A 342 -13.42 -16.65 11.24
N TYR A 343 -14.70 -16.29 11.05
CA TYR A 343 -15.26 -16.01 9.71
C TYR A 343 -14.59 -14.83 8.99
N ASP A 344 -13.95 -13.94 9.75
CA ASP A 344 -13.27 -12.72 9.33
C ASP A 344 -11.74 -12.82 9.47
N SER A 345 -11.19 -14.03 9.66
CA SER A 345 -9.75 -14.28 9.78
C SER A 345 -9.23 -15.06 8.57
N THR A 346 -8.11 -14.61 7.99
CA THR A 346 -7.41 -15.28 6.88
C THR A 346 -6.80 -16.61 7.29
N GLU A 347 -6.64 -16.87 8.59
CA GLU A 347 -6.17 -18.15 9.11
C GLU A 347 -7.28 -19.23 9.18
N ASP A 348 -8.53 -18.89 8.87
CA ASP A 348 -9.67 -19.81 9.04
C ASP A 348 -10.64 -19.78 7.84
N ALA A 349 -11.45 -18.72 7.72
CA ALA A 349 -12.54 -18.68 6.74
C ALA A 349 -12.56 -17.43 5.85
N LEU A 350 -11.82 -16.35 6.17
CA LEU A 350 -11.71 -15.23 5.24
C LEU A 350 -10.77 -15.61 4.10
N VAL A 351 -11.32 -15.67 2.89
CA VAL A 351 -10.57 -15.93 1.67
C VAL A 351 -10.18 -14.59 1.06
N GLU A 352 -8.87 -14.39 0.86
CA GLU A 352 -8.37 -13.23 0.14
C GLU A 352 -8.66 -13.35 -1.36
N GLY A 353 -9.05 -12.23 -1.95
CA GLY A 353 -9.25 -12.15 -3.39
C GLY A 353 -7.96 -11.86 -4.14
N ALA A 354 -8.11 -11.40 -5.37
CA ALA A 354 -7.00 -11.21 -6.31
C ALA A 354 -6.91 -9.77 -6.83
N ALA A 355 -7.66 -8.83 -6.24
CA ALA A 355 -7.68 -7.45 -6.71
C ALA A 355 -6.28 -6.86 -6.84
N PRO A 356 -5.96 -6.19 -7.96
CA PRO A 356 -4.69 -5.51 -8.12
C PRO A 356 -4.64 -4.35 -7.13
N ILE A 357 -3.47 -4.12 -6.54
CA ILE A 357 -3.26 -2.97 -5.65
C ILE A 357 -3.28 -1.70 -6.50
N PRO A 358 -4.10 -0.69 -6.17
CA PRO A 358 -4.06 0.58 -6.89
C PRO A 358 -2.68 1.21 -6.71
N SER A 359 -2.06 1.60 -7.83
CA SER A 359 -0.82 2.38 -7.80
C SER A 359 -1.08 3.66 -6.99
N PRO A 360 -0.21 4.01 -6.04
CA PRO A 360 -0.26 5.31 -5.41
C PRO A 360 -0.32 6.41 -6.46
N PRO A 361 -0.98 7.54 -6.17
CA PRO A 361 -1.10 8.62 -7.12
C PRO A 361 0.30 9.15 -7.37
N SER A 362 0.66 9.31 -8.64
CA SER A 362 1.93 9.90 -8.97
C SER A 362 2.07 11.25 -8.28
N THR A 363 3.17 11.45 -7.57
CA THR A 363 3.53 12.76 -7.00
C THR A 363 3.73 13.79 -8.12
N GLY A 364 3.93 13.33 -9.37
CA GLY A 364 4.34 14.14 -10.51
C GLY A 364 5.82 14.54 -10.43
N ILE A 365 6.54 14.03 -9.44
CA ILE A 365 7.93 14.36 -9.15
C ILE A 365 8.77 13.11 -9.35
N ALA A 366 9.81 13.23 -10.14
CA ALA A 366 10.75 12.14 -10.37
C ALA A 366 11.56 11.86 -9.11
N GLN A 367 11.44 10.63 -8.58
CA GLN A 367 12.18 10.16 -7.41
C GLN A 367 13.05 8.98 -7.80
N ASN A 368 14.35 9.00 -7.56
CA ASN A 368 15.20 7.84 -7.86
C ASN A 368 14.93 6.71 -6.86
N LEU A 369 14.93 5.45 -7.33
CA LEU A 369 14.85 4.25 -6.49
C LEU A 369 16.18 3.50 -6.52
N THR A 370 16.81 3.38 -5.36
CA THR A 370 17.91 2.42 -5.15
C THR A 370 17.33 1.10 -4.66
N ILE A 371 17.49 0.05 -5.47
CA ILE A 371 17.08 -1.31 -5.11
C ILE A 371 18.22 -2.01 -4.37
N PHE A 372 19.46 -1.82 -4.83
CA PHE A 372 20.63 -2.40 -4.19
C PHE A 372 21.92 -1.68 -4.60
N ASP A 373 22.66 -1.11 -3.65
CA ASP A 373 23.95 -0.42 -3.84
C ASP A 373 25.09 -1.01 -2.99
N GLY A 374 24.88 -2.22 -2.49
CA GLY A 374 25.67 -2.83 -1.42
C GLY A 374 24.88 -2.96 -0.11
N THR A 375 23.83 -2.16 0.06
CA THR A 375 22.84 -2.29 1.14
C THR A 375 21.56 -2.92 0.62
N THR A 376 20.94 -3.81 1.40
CA THR A 376 19.65 -4.42 1.04
C THR A 376 18.51 -3.43 1.19
N ASN A 377 17.63 -3.36 0.19
CA ASN A 377 16.33 -2.71 0.32
C ASN A 377 15.30 -3.77 0.78
N PRO A 378 14.76 -3.68 2.02
CA PRO A 378 13.78 -4.65 2.54
C PRO A 378 12.51 -4.75 1.70
N ASN A 379 12.15 -3.68 0.99
CA ASN A 379 10.97 -3.62 0.16
C ASN A 379 11.19 -4.17 -1.26
N TRP A 380 12.44 -4.41 -1.66
CA TRP A 380 12.84 -4.98 -2.94
C TRP A 380 13.84 -6.14 -2.78
N PRO A 381 13.47 -7.22 -2.07
CA PRO A 381 14.38 -8.35 -1.87
C PRO A 381 14.72 -9.06 -3.18
N ALA A 382 15.91 -9.65 -3.21
CA ALA A 382 16.31 -10.58 -4.26
C ALA A 382 15.53 -11.91 -4.15
N TRP A 383 15.06 -12.44 -5.27
CA TRP A 383 14.11 -13.55 -5.31
C TRP A 383 14.38 -14.55 -6.45
N ASP A 384 13.87 -15.78 -6.28
CA ASP A 384 13.88 -16.90 -7.23
C ASP A 384 12.43 -17.34 -7.47
N CYS A 385 11.97 -17.28 -8.74
CA CYS A 385 10.55 -17.48 -9.07
C CYS A 385 9.94 -18.80 -8.65
N CYS A 386 10.78 -19.82 -8.69
CA CYS A 386 10.30 -21.17 -8.91
C CYS A 386 10.84 -22.11 -7.82
N GLY A 387 11.67 -21.58 -6.93
CA GLY A 387 12.33 -22.33 -5.88
C GLY A 387 13.43 -23.24 -6.44
N GLY A 388 14.55 -23.29 -5.74
CA GLY A 388 15.68 -24.14 -6.13
C GLY A 388 17.04 -23.55 -5.78
N SER A 389 17.10 -22.23 -5.63
CA SER A 389 18.22 -21.51 -5.05
C SER A 389 17.72 -20.35 -4.18
N THR A 390 18.62 -19.78 -3.38
CA THR A 390 18.35 -18.57 -2.61
C THR A 390 19.43 -17.57 -2.97
N PRO A 391 19.09 -16.43 -3.60
CA PRO A 391 20.04 -15.35 -3.82
C PRO A 391 20.70 -14.95 -2.50
N ALA A 392 21.99 -14.68 -2.52
CA ALA A 392 22.75 -14.38 -1.31
C ALA A 392 23.73 -13.24 -1.54
N ILE A 393 23.95 -12.43 -0.51
CA ILE A 393 24.97 -11.39 -0.52
C ILE A 393 26.34 -12.04 -0.35
N VAL A 394 27.28 -11.64 -1.19
CA VAL A 394 28.67 -12.07 -1.15
C VAL A 394 29.59 -10.86 -1.33
N GLU A 395 30.75 -10.89 -0.68
CA GLU A 395 31.78 -9.87 -0.87
C GLU A 395 32.52 -10.12 -2.21
N ASP A 396 32.46 -9.15 -3.13
CA ASP A 396 33.28 -9.05 -4.33
C ASP A 396 34.42 -8.05 -4.11
N THR A 397 35.59 -8.35 -4.66
CA THR A 397 36.79 -7.53 -4.43
C THR A 397 36.77 -6.19 -5.16
N GLU A 398 35.90 -6.03 -6.16
CA GLU A 398 35.79 -4.81 -6.97
C GLU A 398 34.62 -3.93 -6.50
N GLU A 399 33.45 -4.51 -6.25
CA GLU A 399 32.19 -3.79 -5.97
C GLU A 399 31.70 -3.88 -4.51
N GLY A 400 32.44 -4.55 -3.62
CA GLY A 400 32.00 -4.75 -2.24
C GLY A 400 30.89 -5.79 -2.13
N ASP A 401 29.85 -5.52 -1.34
CA ASP A 401 28.74 -6.45 -1.15
C ASP A 401 27.84 -6.50 -2.40
N VAL A 402 27.62 -7.71 -2.93
CA VAL A 402 26.83 -7.93 -4.16
C VAL A 402 25.90 -9.12 -4.02
N TYR A 403 24.77 -9.12 -4.73
CA TYR A 403 23.89 -10.28 -4.79
C TYR A 403 24.40 -11.31 -5.80
N GLU A 404 24.58 -12.57 -5.36
CA GLU A 404 24.92 -13.72 -6.20
C GLU A 404 23.68 -14.58 -6.48
N PHE A 405 23.44 -14.82 -7.77
CA PHE A 405 22.34 -15.63 -8.30
C PHE A 405 22.90 -16.91 -8.93
N SER A 406 22.28 -18.06 -8.64
CA SER A 406 22.80 -19.38 -9.02
C SER A 406 21.74 -20.30 -9.63
N ILE A 407 21.81 -20.55 -10.94
CA ILE A 407 20.83 -21.35 -11.65
C ILE A 407 21.20 -22.84 -11.64
N GLY A 408 20.34 -23.63 -10.97
CA GLY A 408 20.45 -25.09 -10.87
C GLY A 408 19.92 -25.85 -12.09
N ALA A 409 19.65 -27.15 -11.91
CA ALA A 409 19.08 -28.01 -12.95
C ALA A 409 17.59 -27.75 -13.21
N THR A 410 16.88 -27.21 -12.21
CA THR A 410 15.51 -26.73 -12.37
C THR A 410 15.55 -25.34 -13.01
N PRO A 411 14.87 -25.11 -14.14
CA PRO A 411 14.75 -23.79 -14.73
C PRO A 411 14.09 -22.80 -13.76
N THR A 412 14.60 -21.57 -13.72
CA THR A 412 14.06 -20.48 -12.90
C THR A 412 14.43 -19.13 -13.51
N VAL A 413 13.74 -18.07 -13.09
CA VAL A 413 14.07 -16.65 -13.32
C VAL A 413 14.28 -15.99 -11.98
N MET A 414 15.24 -15.05 -11.92
CA MET A 414 15.63 -14.40 -10.68
C MET A 414 15.83 -12.91 -10.89
N GLY A 415 15.74 -12.16 -9.81
CA GLY A 415 15.92 -10.72 -9.80
C GLY A 415 15.44 -10.11 -8.49
N PHE A 416 14.85 -8.93 -8.56
CA PHE A 416 14.34 -8.16 -7.42
C PHE A 416 12.84 -7.95 -7.57
N ILE A 417 12.11 -8.00 -6.46
CA ILE A 417 10.63 -7.99 -6.46
C ILE A 417 10.11 -7.21 -5.26
N SER A 418 9.07 -6.41 -5.46
CA SER A 418 8.39 -5.65 -4.40
C SER A 418 6.95 -6.06 -4.15
N ARG A 419 6.60 -7.31 -4.49
CA ARG A 419 5.27 -7.87 -4.24
C ARG A 419 5.22 -8.56 -2.89
N GLU A 420 4.17 -8.28 -2.12
CA GLU A 420 3.97 -8.75 -0.75
C GLU A 420 4.28 -10.24 -0.54
N LEU A 421 3.78 -11.10 -1.44
CA LEU A 421 3.95 -12.55 -1.37
C LEU A 421 5.42 -13.02 -1.32
N PHE A 422 6.34 -12.23 -1.87
CA PHE A 422 7.75 -12.59 -2.02
C PHE A 422 8.68 -11.80 -1.09
N ILE A 423 8.10 -10.92 -0.28
CA ILE A 423 8.85 -10.20 0.74
C ILE A 423 9.01 -11.11 1.95
N THR A 424 10.25 -11.49 2.20
CA THR A 424 10.62 -12.39 3.31
C THR A 424 11.24 -11.66 4.48
N ASP A 425 11.59 -10.39 4.28
CA ASP A 425 12.06 -9.51 5.34
C ASP A 425 10.86 -9.03 6.16
N PRO A 426 10.84 -9.23 7.49
CA PRO A 426 9.77 -8.72 8.36
C PRO A 426 9.60 -7.19 8.30
N GLU A 427 10.63 -6.46 7.90
CA GLU A 427 10.63 -5.01 7.74
C GLU A 427 10.18 -4.57 6.34
N GLY A 428 10.12 -5.51 5.39
CA GLY A 428 9.76 -5.24 4.01
C GLY A 428 8.26 -5.12 3.79
N GLN A 429 7.86 -4.22 2.90
CA GLN A 429 6.48 -4.07 2.44
C GLN A 429 6.39 -3.91 0.93
N ALA A 430 5.23 -4.26 0.40
CA ALA A 430 4.99 -4.14 -1.02
C ALA A 430 5.14 -2.69 -1.46
N SER A 431 6.03 -2.45 -2.43
CA SER A 431 6.40 -1.10 -2.87
C SER A 431 6.53 -1.03 -4.40
N PRO A 432 5.41 -1.15 -5.14
CA PRO A 432 5.43 -0.86 -6.57
C PRO A 432 5.91 0.59 -6.75
N PHE A 433 6.86 0.78 -7.67
CA PHE A 433 7.54 2.04 -7.89
C PHE A 433 6.95 2.81 -9.06
N ASP A 434 6.60 4.07 -8.81
CA ASP A 434 6.14 5.00 -9.83
C ASP A 434 7.31 5.72 -10.51
N ALA A 435 7.70 5.19 -11.67
CA ALA A 435 8.71 5.79 -12.53
C ALA A 435 8.11 6.74 -13.58
N SER A 436 6.79 6.93 -13.62
CA SER A 436 6.13 7.73 -14.66
C SER A 436 6.57 9.20 -14.71
N PRO A 437 6.90 9.89 -13.59
CA PRO A 437 7.42 11.26 -13.64
C PRO A 437 8.80 11.38 -14.29
N MET A 438 9.56 10.28 -14.35
CA MET A 438 10.89 10.24 -14.98
C MET A 438 10.89 9.47 -16.31
N GLU A 439 9.74 9.13 -16.89
CA GLU A 439 9.66 8.28 -18.07
C GLU A 439 10.50 8.82 -19.25
N GLU A 440 10.57 10.14 -19.43
CA GLU A 440 11.31 10.77 -20.53
C GLU A 440 12.84 10.65 -20.37
N ASN A 441 13.36 10.75 -19.13
CA ASN A 441 14.79 10.95 -18.86
C ASN A 441 15.41 9.91 -17.90
N GLY A 442 14.61 8.99 -17.38
CA GLY A 442 15.03 7.94 -16.46
C GLY A 442 15.29 6.61 -17.16
N SER A 443 16.04 5.76 -16.47
CA SER A 443 16.42 4.43 -16.92
C SER A 443 16.45 3.46 -15.75
N VAL A 444 16.24 2.18 -16.05
CA VAL A 444 16.61 1.08 -15.17
C VAL A 444 18.10 0.78 -15.37
N LYS A 445 18.88 0.75 -14.29
CA LYS A 445 20.34 0.58 -14.34
C LYS A 445 20.79 -0.51 -13.38
N PHE A 446 21.81 -1.27 -13.76
CA PHE A 446 22.48 -2.23 -12.90
C PHE A 446 23.82 -2.67 -13.48
N ASP A 447 24.71 -3.13 -12.62
CA ASP A 447 25.95 -3.80 -13.00
C ASP A 447 25.79 -5.31 -12.85
N LEU A 448 26.37 -6.07 -13.78
CA LEU A 448 26.35 -7.53 -13.76
C LEU A 448 27.73 -8.13 -14.06
N LYS A 449 28.10 -9.16 -13.30
CA LYS A 449 29.28 -10.00 -13.55
C LYS A 449 28.91 -11.46 -13.67
N MET A 450 29.17 -12.06 -14.83
CA MET A 450 28.98 -13.50 -15.00
C MET A 450 30.16 -14.26 -14.36
N VAL A 451 29.93 -14.95 -13.25
CA VAL A 451 30.95 -15.75 -12.53
C VAL A 451 31.19 -17.07 -13.25
N SER A 452 30.11 -17.76 -13.66
CA SER A 452 30.17 -18.97 -14.48
C SER A 452 29.13 -18.96 -15.57
N SER A 453 29.55 -19.36 -16.77
CA SER A 453 28.65 -19.49 -17.91
C SER A 453 27.64 -20.63 -17.73
N PRO A 454 26.44 -20.51 -18.34
CA PRO A 454 25.51 -21.62 -18.44
C PRO A 454 26.14 -22.82 -19.16
N ALA A 455 25.56 -24.00 -18.95
CA ALA A 455 25.95 -25.24 -19.64
C ALA A 455 25.89 -25.09 -21.17
N ASP A 456 24.88 -24.35 -21.65
CA ASP A 456 24.84 -23.84 -23.02
C ASP A 456 25.37 -22.40 -23.06
N ALA A 457 26.65 -22.25 -23.40
CA ALA A 457 27.29 -20.94 -23.51
C ALA A 457 26.74 -20.05 -24.64
N SER A 458 25.81 -20.56 -25.48
CA SER A 458 25.12 -19.79 -26.51
C SER A 458 23.72 -19.33 -26.11
N ALA A 459 23.29 -19.64 -24.87
CA ALA A 459 22.01 -19.19 -24.34
C ALA A 459 21.92 -17.65 -24.37
N ALA A 460 20.84 -17.14 -24.96
CA ALA A 460 20.57 -15.70 -24.92
C ALA A 460 20.20 -15.28 -23.50
N TRP A 461 20.71 -14.13 -23.07
CA TRP A 461 20.36 -13.51 -21.80
C TRP A 461 19.26 -12.48 -22.02
N LEU A 462 18.32 -12.44 -21.09
CA LEU A 462 17.12 -11.62 -21.15
C LEU A 462 17.06 -10.71 -19.93
N PHE A 463 16.62 -9.49 -20.18
CA PHE A 463 16.13 -8.56 -19.17
C PHE A 463 14.60 -8.57 -19.25
N LYS A 464 13.92 -8.77 -18.13
CA LYS A 464 12.48 -8.70 -18.03
C LYS A 464 12.08 -7.79 -16.88
N ILE A 465 11.08 -6.94 -17.11
CA ILE A 465 10.53 -6.02 -16.13
C ILE A 465 9.01 -6.13 -16.15
N GLU A 466 8.40 -6.08 -14.97
CA GLU A 466 6.94 -6.18 -14.80
C GLU A 466 6.41 -5.02 -13.96
N SER A 467 5.13 -4.70 -14.15
CA SER A 467 4.41 -3.74 -13.32
C SER A 467 2.98 -4.19 -13.02
N GLY A 468 2.43 -3.65 -11.93
CA GLY A 468 1.05 -3.88 -11.50
C GLY A 468 0.73 -5.35 -11.31
N GLU A 469 1.55 -6.08 -10.56
CA GLU A 469 1.45 -7.52 -10.32
C GLU A 469 1.50 -8.39 -11.60
N GLY A 470 2.20 -7.91 -12.62
CA GLY A 470 2.36 -8.63 -13.90
C GLY A 470 1.24 -8.34 -14.90
N THR A 471 0.39 -7.36 -14.63
CA THR A 471 -0.60 -6.85 -15.59
C THR A 471 0.06 -6.33 -16.86
N THR A 472 1.23 -5.72 -16.75
CA THR A 472 2.10 -5.44 -17.90
C THR A 472 3.51 -5.98 -17.68
N ALA A 473 4.18 -6.37 -18.76
CA ALA A 473 5.53 -6.88 -18.73
C ALA A 473 6.24 -6.65 -20.06
N VAL A 474 7.54 -6.34 -19.99
CA VAL A 474 8.42 -6.20 -21.15
C VAL A 474 9.62 -7.14 -21.00
N GLU A 475 9.94 -7.87 -22.06
CA GLU A 475 11.08 -8.78 -22.12
C GLU A 475 11.97 -8.41 -23.33
N LEU A 476 13.25 -8.15 -23.07
CA LEU A 476 14.24 -7.69 -24.05
C LEU A 476 15.52 -8.53 -23.95
N PRO A 477 16.30 -8.67 -25.05
CA PRO A 477 17.67 -9.15 -24.96
C PRO A 477 18.50 -8.30 -23.99
N LEU A 478 19.20 -8.91 -23.05
CA LEU A 478 20.01 -8.19 -22.04
C LEU A 478 21.05 -7.26 -22.69
N MET A 479 21.66 -7.71 -23.79
CA MET A 479 22.70 -6.95 -24.48
C MET A 479 22.17 -5.70 -25.20
N ASP A 480 20.85 -5.52 -25.33
CA ASP A 480 20.28 -4.29 -25.91
C ASP A 480 20.47 -3.08 -24.97
N GLY A 481 20.63 -3.31 -23.67
CA GLY A 481 20.92 -2.29 -22.66
C GLY A 481 22.42 -2.11 -22.34
N TYR A 482 23.33 -2.74 -23.08
CA TYR A 482 24.76 -2.70 -22.73
C TYR A 482 25.36 -1.29 -22.82
N VAL A 483 25.91 -0.79 -21.70
CA VAL A 483 26.67 0.47 -21.60
C VAL A 483 28.07 0.26 -20.98
N GLY A 484 28.51 -1.00 -20.89
CA GLY A 484 29.77 -1.39 -20.24
C GLY A 484 31.05 -0.81 -20.88
N PRO A 485 32.20 -1.04 -20.24
CA PRO A 485 33.45 -0.31 -20.53
C PRO A 485 34.07 -0.60 -21.92
N ASN A 486 33.60 -1.64 -22.62
CA ASN A 486 34.10 -1.98 -23.95
C ASN A 486 33.30 -1.27 -25.03
N ALA A 487 33.99 -0.77 -26.07
CA ALA A 487 33.33 -0.06 -27.17
C ALA A 487 32.44 -0.95 -28.07
N GLU A 488 32.55 -2.28 -27.97
CA GLU A 488 31.72 -3.24 -28.70
C GLU A 488 31.27 -4.34 -27.74
N ALA A 489 29.95 -4.51 -27.62
CA ALA A 489 29.33 -5.55 -26.80
C ALA A 489 29.48 -6.95 -27.42
N GLY A 490 29.68 -7.95 -26.57
CA GLY A 490 29.55 -9.37 -26.96
C GLY A 490 28.09 -9.76 -27.24
N ALA A 491 27.86 -11.02 -27.66
CA ALA A 491 26.50 -11.55 -27.81
C ALA A 491 25.88 -12.01 -26.47
N THR A 492 26.69 -12.13 -25.42
CA THR A 492 26.34 -12.53 -24.06
C THR A 492 27.29 -11.81 -23.10
N PRO A 493 26.96 -11.70 -21.80
CA PRO A 493 27.87 -11.09 -20.84
C PRO A 493 29.21 -11.83 -20.77
N GLU A 494 30.30 -11.09 -20.58
CA GLU A 494 31.65 -11.65 -20.54
C GLU A 494 31.94 -12.28 -19.16
N GLN A 495 32.46 -13.51 -19.17
CA GLN A 495 32.75 -14.21 -17.92
C GLN A 495 33.88 -13.51 -17.14
N GLY A 496 33.59 -13.12 -15.90
CA GLY A 496 34.52 -12.52 -14.95
C GLY A 496 34.73 -11.02 -15.12
N VAL A 497 33.96 -10.36 -15.98
CA VAL A 497 34.01 -8.91 -16.21
C VAL A 497 32.73 -8.26 -15.67
N TRP A 498 32.86 -7.14 -14.97
CA TRP A 498 31.73 -6.30 -14.61
C TRP A 498 31.30 -5.48 -15.84
N GLU A 499 30.01 -5.58 -16.16
CA GLU A 499 29.40 -4.89 -17.28
C GLU A 499 28.16 -4.14 -16.80
N SER A 500 28.04 -2.88 -17.24
CA SER A 500 26.93 -2.00 -16.89
C SER A 500 25.82 -2.08 -17.93
N PHE A 501 24.59 -2.07 -17.46
CA PHE A 501 23.39 -2.14 -18.29
C PHE A 501 22.44 -0.99 -17.95
N GLU A 502 21.85 -0.39 -18.97
CA GLU A 502 20.91 0.72 -18.89
C GLU A 502 19.76 0.52 -19.89
N PHE A 503 18.52 0.55 -19.39
CA PHE A 503 17.31 0.45 -20.18
C PHE A 503 16.45 1.71 -19.97
N PRO A 504 16.32 2.60 -20.99
CA PRO A 504 15.52 3.81 -20.86
C PRO A 504 14.04 3.50 -20.61
N LEU A 505 13.43 4.20 -19.64
CA LEU A 505 12.02 4.02 -19.28
C LEU A 505 11.10 4.34 -20.46
N SER A 506 11.40 5.37 -21.24
CA SER A 506 10.66 5.71 -22.48
C SER A 506 10.60 4.55 -23.48
N ALA A 507 11.66 3.76 -23.61
CA ALA A 507 11.68 2.59 -24.49
C ALA A 507 10.86 1.43 -23.93
N LEU A 508 10.86 1.26 -22.60
CA LEU A 508 10.05 0.25 -21.91
C LEU A 508 8.55 0.59 -21.99
N ALA A 509 8.19 1.86 -21.81
CA ALA A 509 6.83 2.36 -22.00
C ALA A 509 6.34 2.16 -23.44
N GLU A 510 7.16 2.48 -24.45
CA GLU A 510 6.82 2.21 -25.86
C GLU A 510 6.63 0.71 -26.14
N ALA A 511 7.36 -0.16 -25.43
CA ALA A 511 7.21 -1.61 -25.50
C ALA A 511 5.98 -2.15 -24.75
N GLY A 512 5.25 -1.30 -24.02
CA GLY A 512 3.98 -1.63 -23.37
C GLY A 512 4.05 -1.83 -21.85
N LEU A 513 5.13 -1.42 -21.20
CA LEU A 513 5.22 -1.38 -19.74
C LEU A 513 4.43 -0.19 -19.18
N ASP A 514 3.61 -0.41 -18.15
CA ASP A 514 3.11 0.67 -17.30
C ASP A 514 4.20 1.09 -16.31
N THR A 515 4.76 2.28 -16.50
CA THR A 515 5.86 2.84 -15.69
C THR A 515 5.41 3.34 -14.33
N SER A 516 4.10 3.40 -14.05
CA SER A 516 3.57 3.94 -12.80
C SER A 516 3.55 2.95 -11.63
N ALA A 517 3.89 1.68 -11.88
CA ALA A 517 3.71 0.61 -10.91
C ALA A 517 4.75 -0.52 -11.05
N ILE A 518 6.00 -0.19 -11.39
CA ILE A 518 7.07 -1.17 -11.61
C ILE A 518 7.31 -1.94 -10.32
N ASP A 519 7.23 -3.27 -10.36
CA ASP A 519 7.29 -4.10 -9.16
C ASP A 519 8.24 -5.31 -9.24
N VAL A 520 8.81 -5.57 -10.43
CA VAL A 520 9.77 -6.66 -10.63
C VAL A 520 10.82 -6.29 -11.67
N ILE A 521 12.09 -6.57 -11.37
CA ILE A 521 13.21 -6.56 -12.34
C ILE A 521 13.87 -7.93 -12.34
N MET A 522 14.05 -8.53 -13.51
CA MET A 522 14.65 -9.86 -13.69
C MET A 522 15.73 -9.86 -14.75
N VAL A 523 16.78 -10.65 -14.50
CA VAL A 523 17.82 -10.95 -15.47
C VAL A 523 18.06 -12.45 -15.48
N PHE A 524 17.96 -13.11 -16.63
CA PHE A 524 18.12 -14.56 -16.70
C PHE A 524 18.54 -15.04 -18.11
N PRO A 525 19.25 -16.17 -18.22
CA PRO A 525 19.39 -16.89 -19.49
C PRO A 525 18.04 -17.45 -19.93
N THR A 526 17.85 -17.61 -21.24
CA THR A 526 16.65 -18.21 -21.85
C THR A 526 16.14 -19.41 -21.05
N TRP A 527 14.82 -19.46 -20.79
CA TRP A 527 14.20 -20.47 -19.95
C TRP A 527 14.69 -21.89 -20.27
N GLY A 528 15.20 -22.58 -19.24
CA GLY A 528 15.72 -23.94 -19.35
C GLY A 528 17.13 -24.09 -19.93
N ALA A 529 17.79 -23.00 -20.32
CA ALA A 529 19.17 -23.00 -20.81
C ALA A 529 20.19 -22.48 -19.78
N GLY A 530 19.73 -22.05 -18.60
CA GLY A 530 20.56 -21.40 -17.57
C GLY A 530 21.36 -22.31 -16.64
N GLU A 531 21.22 -23.64 -16.73
CA GLU A 531 21.87 -24.57 -15.77
C GLU A 531 23.38 -24.27 -15.64
N ARG A 532 23.89 -24.16 -14.41
CA ARG A 532 25.29 -23.81 -14.04
C ARG A 532 25.67 -22.33 -14.18
N ALA A 533 24.76 -21.47 -14.62
CA ALA A 533 25.02 -20.05 -14.62
C ALA A 533 25.10 -19.53 -13.18
N VAL A 534 26.17 -18.79 -12.88
CA VAL A 534 26.29 -18.01 -11.65
C VAL A 534 26.65 -16.59 -12.07
N TYR A 535 25.90 -15.61 -11.61
CA TYR A 535 26.13 -14.21 -11.90
C TYR A 535 25.88 -13.36 -10.66
N ARG A 536 26.50 -12.19 -10.64
CA ARG A 536 26.39 -11.22 -9.55
C ARG A 536 25.78 -9.93 -10.08
N MET A 537 24.99 -9.25 -9.26
CA MET A 537 24.44 -7.93 -9.57
C MET A 537 24.78 -6.93 -8.46
N ALA A 538 25.09 -5.70 -8.87
CA ALA A 538 25.38 -4.55 -8.02
C ALA A 538 24.71 -3.29 -8.60
N ASN A 539 24.61 -2.23 -7.81
CA ASN A 539 24.17 -0.90 -8.24
C ASN A 539 22.83 -0.92 -9.01
N VAL A 540 21.86 -1.68 -8.49
CA VAL A 540 20.54 -1.85 -9.10
C VAL A 540 19.66 -0.67 -8.70
N GLU A 541 19.21 0.09 -9.69
CA GLU A 541 18.41 1.29 -9.48
C GLU A 541 17.45 1.58 -10.65
N ILE A 542 16.42 2.39 -10.36
CA ILE A 542 15.61 3.08 -11.36
C ILE A 542 15.82 4.57 -11.12
N SER A 543 16.53 5.23 -12.02
CA SER A 543 17.01 6.59 -11.78
C SER A 543 17.01 7.44 -13.04
N GLN A 544 16.86 8.75 -12.87
CA GLN A 544 17.28 9.75 -13.84
C GLN A 544 18.52 10.49 -13.32
N GLU A 545 19.37 10.96 -14.24
CA GLU A 545 20.39 11.95 -13.87
C GLU A 545 19.69 13.28 -13.58
N SER A 546 19.43 13.58 -12.31
CA SER A 546 18.76 14.81 -11.90
C SER A 546 19.76 15.96 -11.86
N ALA A 547 19.65 16.92 -12.78
CA ALA A 547 20.27 18.23 -12.63
C ALA A 547 19.20 19.20 -12.10
N TYR A 548 19.14 19.36 -10.78
CA TYR A 548 18.40 20.49 -10.19
C TYR A 548 19.07 21.80 -10.65
N PRO A 549 18.30 22.85 -11.02
CA PRO A 549 18.91 24.11 -11.41
C PRO A 549 19.61 24.76 -10.21
N GLU A 550 20.88 25.13 -10.37
CA GLU A 550 21.66 25.86 -9.37
C GLU A 550 21.96 27.28 -9.86
N LEU A 551 21.93 28.25 -8.95
CA LEU A 551 22.41 29.60 -9.19
C LEU A 551 23.33 30.05 -8.06
N VAL A 552 24.61 30.24 -8.39
CA VAL A 552 25.58 30.93 -7.54
C VAL A 552 25.61 32.41 -7.92
N ILE A 553 25.21 33.26 -6.98
CA ILE A 553 25.18 34.73 -7.13
C ILE A 553 26.53 35.32 -6.73
N PHE A 554 27.15 34.78 -5.69
CA PHE A 554 28.44 35.22 -5.20
C PHE A 554 29.13 34.09 -4.44
N GLU A 555 30.32 33.68 -4.91
CA GLU A 555 31.22 32.73 -4.24
C GLU A 555 32.65 33.08 -4.66
N ASP A 556 33.39 33.80 -3.81
CA ASP A 556 34.75 34.32 -4.07
C ASP A 556 34.93 35.22 -5.32
N GLU A 557 33.92 35.32 -6.18
CA GLU A 557 33.82 36.15 -7.38
C GLU A 557 32.35 36.52 -7.59
N MET A 558 32.08 37.78 -7.91
CA MET A 558 30.73 38.25 -8.21
C MET A 558 30.21 37.67 -9.54
N ASN A 559 29.00 37.12 -9.53
CA ASN A 559 28.31 36.76 -10.76
C ASN A 559 28.01 38.03 -11.59
N PRO A 560 28.53 38.15 -12.83
CA PRO A 560 28.38 39.37 -13.63
C PRO A 560 26.94 39.65 -14.05
N ASP A 561 26.07 38.63 -14.06
CA ASP A 561 24.66 38.79 -14.37
C ASP A 561 23.84 39.22 -13.14
N TRP A 562 24.38 39.03 -11.93
CA TRP A 562 23.78 39.42 -10.65
C TRP A 562 24.70 40.37 -9.86
N PRO A 563 24.99 41.58 -10.37
CA PRO A 563 25.88 42.52 -9.69
C PRO A 563 25.34 42.98 -8.33
N MET A 564 26.26 43.32 -7.42
CA MET A 564 25.93 44.02 -6.18
C MET A 564 25.30 45.38 -6.46
N TRP A 565 24.26 45.72 -5.71
CA TRP A 565 23.39 46.86 -5.96
C TRP A 565 22.92 47.56 -4.68
N ASP A 566 22.69 48.87 -4.82
CA ASP A 566 22.09 49.76 -3.83
C ASP A 566 20.82 50.38 -4.45
N CYS A 567 19.66 50.18 -3.80
CA CYS A 567 18.36 50.66 -4.30
C CYS A 567 18.30 52.14 -4.63
N CYS A 568 19.10 52.91 -3.90
CA CYS A 568 18.85 54.32 -3.64
C CYS A 568 20.11 55.15 -3.92
N GLY A 569 21.23 54.50 -4.24
CA GLY A 569 22.50 55.09 -4.67
C GLY A 569 23.22 55.84 -3.54
N GLY A 570 23.04 55.40 -2.29
CA GLY A 570 23.62 56.00 -1.09
C GLY A 570 25.10 55.62 -0.87
N SER A 571 25.51 54.43 -1.30
CA SER A 571 26.90 53.98 -1.33
C SER A 571 27.15 53.02 -2.52
N THR A 572 28.37 52.53 -2.68
CA THR A 572 28.72 51.55 -3.72
C THR A 572 29.29 50.32 -3.03
N PRO A 573 28.63 49.15 -3.11
CA PRO A 573 29.17 47.90 -2.61
C PRO A 573 30.51 47.55 -3.25
N THR A 574 31.37 46.83 -2.53
CA THR A 574 32.74 46.50 -2.96
C THR A 574 33.11 45.06 -2.61
N GLU A 575 33.91 44.42 -3.47
CA GLU A 575 34.58 43.16 -3.13
C GLU A 575 35.73 43.43 -2.16
N GLU A 576 35.73 42.76 -1.01
CA GLU A 576 36.73 42.91 0.04
C GLU A 576 37.25 41.54 0.47
N ILE A 577 38.57 41.42 0.65
CA ILE A 577 39.18 40.20 1.17
C ILE A 577 38.98 40.14 2.69
N ASP A 578 38.43 39.04 3.22
CA ASP A 578 38.25 38.85 4.66
C ASP A 578 39.42 38.10 5.31
N ASN A 579 39.46 36.77 5.20
CA ASN A 579 40.47 35.91 5.79
C ASN A 579 40.81 34.72 4.85
N GLU A 580 41.70 33.81 5.24
CA GLU A 580 42.08 32.66 4.38
C GLU A 580 40.95 31.64 4.16
N GLU A 581 39.89 31.65 4.98
CA GLU A 581 38.77 30.71 4.94
C GLU A 581 37.58 31.22 4.09
N HIS A 582 37.33 32.53 4.05
CA HIS A 582 36.16 33.15 3.36
C HIS A 582 36.58 34.07 2.19
N GLY A 583 37.81 33.90 1.69
CA GLY A 583 38.38 34.59 0.54
C GLY A 583 37.90 36.03 0.28
N VAL A 584 37.26 36.24 -0.88
CA VAL A 584 36.73 37.53 -1.35
C VAL A 584 35.24 37.59 -1.04
N THR A 585 34.77 38.68 -0.44
CA THR A 585 33.38 38.84 0.05
C THR A 585 32.72 40.10 -0.50
N ALA A 586 31.40 40.10 -0.60
CA ALA A 586 30.61 41.27 -0.98
C ALA A 586 30.36 42.17 0.25
N GLU A 587 30.98 43.36 0.31
CA GLU A 587 30.83 44.30 1.42
C GLU A 587 29.79 45.41 1.12
N PHE A 588 28.84 45.55 2.03
CA PHE A 588 27.76 46.54 1.98
C PHE A 588 27.89 47.54 3.13
N ARG A 589 27.63 48.83 2.84
CA ARG A 589 27.82 49.94 3.79
C ARG A 589 26.62 50.88 3.77
N ILE A 590 25.91 50.99 4.89
CA ILE A 590 24.73 51.86 5.02
C ILE A 590 25.13 53.18 5.69
N GLY A 591 24.94 54.28 4.94
CA GLY A 591 25.25 55.64 5.39
C GLY A 591 24.06 56.33 6.08
N ALA A 592 24.12 57.66 6.15
CA ALA A 592 23.08 58.49 6.76
C ALA A 592 21.77 58.56 5.94
N GLU A 593 21.83 58.26 4.64
CA GLU A 593 20.64 58.12 3.80
C GLU A 593 20.19 56.65 3.83
N PRO A 594 18.94 56.35 4.27
CA PRO A 594 18.42 54.99 4.32
C PRO A 594 18.43 54.33 2.93
N THR A 595 18.86 53.07 2.88
CA THR A 595 18.93 52.27 1.65
C THR A 595 18.81 50.78 1.99
N VAL A 596 18.48 49.97 0.97
CA VAL A 596 18.52 48.51 0.98
C VAL A 596 19.48 48.04 -0.12
N MET A 597 20.24 46.99 0.16
CA MET A 597 21.32 46.51 -0.71
C MET A 597 21.28 45.00 -0.87
N GLY A 598 21.86 44.52 -1.96
CA GLY A 598 21.96 43.11 -2.27
C GLY A 598 22.37 42.87 -3.72
N PHE A 599 21.75 41.90 -4.39
CA PHE A 599 22.08 41.47 -5.74
C PHE A 599 20.86 41.54 -6.66
N ILE A 600 21.05 41.89 -7.92
CA ILE A 600 19.95 42.16 -8.88
C ILE A 600 20.34 41.77 -10.30
N THR A 601 19.45 41.10 -11.04
CA THR A 601 19.66 40.78 -12.46
C THR A 601 18.95 41.74 -13.42
N ARG A 602 18.14 42.68 -12.91
CA ARG A 602 17.38 43.63 -13.73
C ARG A 602 18.32 44.54 -14.56
N PRO A 603 18.13 44.66 -15.89
CA PRO A 603 19.02 45.44 -16.76
C PRO A 603 19.13 46.92 -16.41
N ALA A 604 18.06 47.51 -15.85
CA ALA A 604 18.04 48.91 -15.44
C ALA A 604 19.02 49.22 -14.29
N ALA A 605 19.38 48.20 -13.49
CA ALA A 605 20.34 48.28 -12.40
C ALA A 605 21.75 47.78 -12.80
N GLY A 606 21.94 47.36 -14.06
CA GLY A 606 23.20 46.84 -14.59
C GLY A 606 23.33 45.32 -14.59
N GLY A 607 22.27 44.59 -14.24
CA GLY A 607 22.24 43.11 -14.28
C GLY A 607 22.03 42.52 -15.68
N GLY A 608 22.09 41.18 -15.76
CA GLY A 608 22.19 40.40 -17.00
C GLY A 608 20.89 40.13 -17.76
N ASP A 609 19.72 40.52 -17.22
CA ASP A 609 18.39 40.11 -17.73
C ASP A 609 18.12 38.59 -17.59
N THR A 610 18.61 37.99 -16.50
CA THR A 610 18.56 36.55 -16.23
C THR A 610 17.82 36.24 -14.92
N PRO A 611 16.49 36.46 -14.87
CA PRO A 611 15.70 36.01 -13.74
C PRO A 611 15.85 34.49 -13.57
N PHE A 612 15.91 34.04 -12.32
CA PHE A 612 16.12 32.65 -11.97
C PHE A 612 14.78 31.92 -11.77
N ASP A 613 14.63 30.78 -12.44
CA ASP A 613 13.49 29.89 -12.28
C ASP A 613 13.83 28.80 -11.27
N ALA A 614 13.37 29.00 -10.03
CA ALA A 614 13.52 28.07 -8.92
C ALA A 614 12.33 27.11 -8.79
N SER A 615 11.47 26.97 -9.81
CA SER A 615 10.27 26.12 -9.71
C SER A 615 10.59 24.65 -9.44
N ALA A 616 11.72 24.16 -9.97
CA ALA A 616 12.22 22.81 -9.72
C ALA A 616 12.91 22.64 -8.36
N LEU A 617 13.04 23.71 -7.57
CA LEU A 617 13.62 23.73 -6.22
C LEU A 617 12.55 23.87 -5.14
N VAL A 618 11.26 23.94 -5.50
CA VAL A 618 10.17 24.16 -4.53
C VAL A 618 10.17 23.09 -3.44
N GLU A 619 10.32 21.83 -3.81
CA GLU A 619 10.49 20.74 -2.86
C GLU A 619 11.99 20.59 -2.59
N GLY A 620 12.40 20.58 -1.32
CA GLY A 620 13.78 20.34 -0.88
C GLY A 620 14.82 21.43 -1.18
N GLY A 621 14.57 22.35 -2.13
CA GLY A 621 15.54 23.37 -2.52
C GLY A 621 15.67 24.54 -1.55
N LEU A 622 16.86 25.15 -1.54
CA LEU A 622 17.30 26.13 -0.57
C LEU A 622 17.87 27.38 -1.22
N LEU A 623 17.64 28.52 -0.59
CA LEU A 623 18.42 29.75 -0.74
C LEU A 623 19.31 29.88 0.49
N GLN A 624 20.62 29.93 0.30
CA GLN A 624 21.61 30.04 1.38
C GLN A 624 22.57 31.20 1.12
N PHE A 625 23.00 31.86 2.19
CA PHE A 625 24.15 32.77 2.18
C PHE A 625 24.83 32.82 3.55
N ASP A 626 26.12 33.11 3.53
CA ASP A 626 26.88 33.45 4.73
C ASP A 626 26.95 34.96 4.90
N MET A 627 26.87 35.44 6.14
CA MET A 627 26.94 36.86 6.44
C MET A 627 27.73 37.14 7.71
N ARG A 628 28.52 38.21 7.66
CA ARG A 628 29.24 38.77 8.81
C ARG A 628 28.95 40.25 8.98
N VAL A 629 28.48 40.64 10.15
CA VAL A 629 28.34 42.07 10.52
C VAL A 629 29.67 42.60 11.02
N VAL A 630 30.33 43.44 10.23
CA VAL A 630 31.60 44.09 10.58
C VAL A 630 31.40 45.23 11.58
N SER A 631 30.28 45.95 11.46
CA SER A 631 29.87 47.01 12.38
C SER A 631 28.35 47.03 12.46
N MET A 632 27.80 46.96 13.67
CA MET A 632 26.36 47.10 13.88
C MET A 632 25.87 48.52 13.53
N PRO A 633 24.59 48.68 13.13
CA PRO A 633 24.00 50.00 12.98
C PRO A 633 24.00 50.77 14.30
N ALA A 634 23.99 52.10 14.21
CA ALA A 634 23.93 52.98 15.38
C ALA A 634 22.64 52.79 16.19
N ASP A 635 21.55 52.36 15.54
CA ASP A 635 20.30 51.93 16.16
C ASP A 635 20.15 50.41 16.00
N THR A 636 20.38 49.67 17.08
CA THR A 636 20.27 48.20 17.10
C THR A 636 18.88 47.70 17.50
N SER A 637 17.86 48.58 17.53
CA SER A 637 16.50 48.19 17.91
C SER A 637 15.66 47.63 16.77
N GLY A 638 16.12 47.75 15.52
CA GLY A 638 15.46 47.18 14.35
C GLY A 638 16.00 45.79 14.01
N ASP A 639 15.12 44.92 13.55
CA ASP A 639 15.47 43.58 13.06
C ASP A 639 16.28 43.67 11.77
N TRP A 640 17.11 42.65 11.52
CA TRP A 640 17.73 42.43 10.22
C TRP A 640 16.78 41.61 9.35
N LEU A 641 16.56 42.07 8.13
CA LEU A 641 15.59 41.52 7.20
C LEU A 641 16.31 40.96 5.98
N PHE A 642 15.84 39.81 5.52
CA PHE A 642 16.07 39.25 4.20
C PHE A 642 14.84 39.53 3.33
N LYS A 643 15.07 39.92 2.07
CA LYS A 643 14.01 40.17 1.11
C LYS A 643 14.38 39.62 -0.26
N VAL A 644 13.42 38.94 -0.89
CA VAL A 644 13.52 38.41 -2.25
C VAL A 644 12.34 38.94 -3.09
N GLU A 645 12.60 39.27 -4.35
CA GLU A 645 11.60 39.77 -5.30
C GLU A 645 11.64 38.98 -6.61
N SER A 646 10.49 38.91 -7.27
CA SER A 646 10.34 38.27 -8.58
C SER A 646 9.54 39.14 -9.55
N ASP A 647 9.83 38.98 -10.85
CA ASP A 647 9.16 39.61 -11.99
C ASP A 647 8.97 41.13 -11.80
N ASP A 648 10.06 41.90 -11.71
CA ASP A 648 10.04 43.36 -11.62
C ASP A 648 9.16 43.88 -10.46
N THR A 649 9.26 43.26 -9.28
CA THR A 649 8.47 43.54 -8.05
C THR A 649 7.02 43.09 -8.07
N ALA A 650 6.60 42.25 -9.03
CA ALA A 650 5.24 41.70 -9.06
C ALA A 650 4.91 40.89 -7.80
N THR A 651 5.88 40.12 -7.30
CA THR A 651 5.82 39.45 -6.00
C THR A 651 7.09 39.69 -5.19
N ALA A 652 6.98 39.65 -3.87
CA ALA A 652 8.11 39.79 -2.96
C ALA A 652 7.78 39.19 -1.60
N VAL A 653 8.80 38.62 -0.95
CA VAL A 653 8.74 38.12 0.42
C VAL A 653 9.84 38.78 1.23
N GLU A 654 9.51 39.25 2.44
CA GLU A 654 10.41 39.93 3.37
C GLU A 654 10.29 39.24 4.74
N LEU A 655 11.41 38.76 5.29
CA LEU A 655 11.49 37.95 6.50
C LEU A 655 12.60 38.47 7.42
N PRO A 656 12.44 38.45 8.74
CA PRO A 656 13.56 38.56 9.67
C PRO A 656 14.60 37.47 9.41
N LEU A 657 15.89 37.78 9.58
CA LEU A 657 16.95 36.77 9.50
C LEU A 657 16.81 35.66 10.55
N SER A 658 16.16 35.97 11.69
CA SER A 658 15.83 34.97 12.70
C SER A 658 14.75 33.96 12.28
N GLU A 659 14.12 34.15 11.10
CA GLU A 659 13.25 33.14 10.48
C GLU A 659 14.01 32.24 9.49
N SER A 660 15.35 32.33 9.39
CA SER A 660 16.13 31.32 8.69
C SER A 660 16.10 29.98 9.44
N VAL A 661 16.50 28.90 8.78
CA VAL A 661 16.59 27.56 9.39
C VAL A 661 17.43 27.56 10.67
N GLU A 662 18.50 28.35 10.70
CA GLU A 662 19.40 28.46 11.85
C GLU A 662 18.79 29.28 13.00
N GLY A 663 17.74 30.08 12.74
CA GLY A 663 17.00 30.83 13.76
C GLY A 663 17.80 31.95 14.44
N GLN A 664 18.91 32.40 13.84
CA GLN A 664 19.86 33.30 14.51
C GLN A 664 19.66 34.77 14.13
N THR A 665 19.99 35.66 15.06
CA THR A 665 20.15 37.10 14.75
C THR A 665 21.63 37.42 14.51
N PRO A 666 21.96 38.41 13.65
CA PRO A 666 23.35 38.77 13.40
C PRO A 666 24.13 39.18 14.64
N VAL A 667 25.37 38.68 14.77
CA VAL A 667 26.32 39.02 15.83
C VAL A 667 27.52 39.77 15.24
N GLU A 668 27.89 40.89 15.87
CA GLU A 668 29.01 41.71 15.39
C GLU A 668 30.33 40.94 15.45
N GLY A 669 30.98 40.79 14.30
CA GLY A 669 32.29 40.17 14.16
C GLY A 669 32.28 38.67 13.85
N GLU A 670 31.13 38.01 13.88
CA GLU A 670 30.97 36.57 13.64
C GLU A 670 30.37 36.30 12.25
N TRP A 671 30.81 35.22 11.62
CA TRP A 671 30.20 34.68 10.40
C TRP A 671 29.05 33.76 10.81
N GLN A 672 27.90 33.92 10.16
CA GLN A 672 26.72 33.12 10.39
C GLN A 672 26.08 32.78 9.04
N THR A 673 25.59 31.55 8.92
CA THR A 673 24.86 31.04 7.76
C THR A 673 23.37 31.31 7.94
N TYR A 674 22.70 31.67 6.84
CA TYR A 674 21.27 31.89 6.80
C TYR A 674 20.67 31.12 5.62
N THR A 675 19.79 30.18 5.93
CA THR A 675 19.12 29.32 4.96
C THR A 675 17.61 29.56 4.97
N PHE A 676 17.01 29.67 3.77
CA PHE A 676 15.57 29.81 3.57
C PHE A 676 15.08 28.77 2.56
N SER A 677 14.00 28.06 2.89
CA SER A 677 13.37 27.09 1.99
C SER A 677 12.66 27.77 0.83
N ILE A 678 12.79 27.23 -0.38
CA ILE A 678 12.07 27.73 -1.56
C ILE A 678 10.56 27.47 -1.45
N SER A 679 10.13 26.35 -0.84
CA SER A 679 8.70 26.09 -0.58
C SER A 679 8.10 27.15 0.34
N ASP A 680 8.81 27.55 1.39
CA ASP A 680 8.32 28.55 2.35
C ASP A 680 8.18 29.93 1.71
N LEU A 681 9.15 30.31 0.88
CA LEU A 681 9.08 31.55 0.11
C LEU A 681 7.89 31.54 -0.87
N GLN A 682 7.65 30.42 -1.55
CA GLN A 682 6.49 30.24 -2.43
C GLN A 682 5.17 30.30 -1.64
N ALA A 683 5.07 29.62 -0.51
CA ALA A 683 3.89 29.60 0.34
C ALA A 683 3.57 31.00 0.91
N LYS A 684 4.59 31.82 1.16
CA LYS A 684 4.45 33.24 1.55
C LYS A 684 4.13 34.17 0.36
N GLY A 685 4.00 33.62 -0.85
CA GLY A 685 3.46 34.31 -2.03
C GLY A 685 4.51 34.81 -3.02
N LEU A 686 5.76 34.35 -2.93
CA LEU A 686 6.78 34.60 -3.95
C LEU A 686 6.50 33.79 -5.22
N ASP A 687 6.61 34.42 -6.39
CA ASP A 687 6.70 33.71 -7.66
C ASP A 687 8.13 33.20 -7.86
N VAL A 688 8.35 31.93 -7.52
CA VAL A 688 9.68 31.30 -7.60
C VAL A 688 10.17 31.08 -9.04
N SER A 689 9.33 31.27 -10.07
CA SER A 689 9.71 31.02 -11.47
C SER A 689 10.50 32.17 -12.12
N ALA A 690 10.60 33.31 -11.44
CA ALA A 690 11.18 34.53 -12.02
C ALA A 690 11.88 35.42 -10.99
N ILE A 691 12.65 34.82 -10.07
CA ILE A 691 13.36 35.55 -9.01
C ILE A 691 14.43 36.45 -9.64
N ASP A 692 14.44 37.72 -9.29
CA ASP A 692 15.31 38.71 -9.94
C ASP A 692 16.07 39.66 -8.99
N VAL A 693 15.78 39.60 -7.68
CA VAL A 693 16.47 40.38 -6.64
C VAL A 693 16.56 39.62 -5.32
N ILE A 694 17.72 39.70 -4.66
CA ILE A 694 17.92 39.33 -3.25
C ILE A 694 18.52 40.52 -2.49
N MET A 695 18.02 40.80 -1.29
CA MET A 695 18.48 41.88 -0.42
C MET A 695 18.57 41.43 1.03
N VAL A 696 19.55 41.96 1.76
CA VAL A 696 19.67 41.82 3.22
C VAL A 696 19.94 43.20 3.80
N PHE A 697 19.18 43.63 4.80
CA PHE A 697 19.30 44.98 5.38
C PHE A 697 18.70 45.07 6.79
N PRO A 698 19.20 45.96 7.67
CA PRO A 698 18.49 46.34 8.89
C PRO A 698 17.18 47.04 8.55
N THR A 699 16.18 46.91 9.43
CA THR A 699 14.87 47.58 9.34
C THR A 699 14.99 49.01 8.78
N TRP A 700 14.12 49.36 7.83
CA TRP A 700 14.22 50.63 7.11
C TRP A 700 14.40 51.83 8.04
N GLY A 701 15.51 52.56 7.85
CA GLY A 701 15.84 53.76 8.61
C GLY A 701 16.62 53.54 9.92
N THR A 702 16.88 52.29 10.33
CA THR A 702 17.75 52.00 11.49
C THR A 702 19.20 51.67 11.08
N GLY A 703 19.44 51.40 9.79
CA GLY A 703 20.73 50.89 9.29
C GLY A 703 21.93 51.84 9.30
N GLU A 704 21.81 53.11 9.71
CA GLU A 704 22.93 54.07 9.66
C GLU A 704 24.15 53.54 10.41
N GLY A 705 25.28 53.40 9.71
CA GLY A 705 26.55 52.91 10.28
C GLY A 705 26.75 51.40 10.18
N ALA A 706 25.78 50.65 9.67
CA ALA A 706 25.94 49.21 9.45
C ALA A 706 26.96 48.94 8.34
N VAL A 707 27.87 47.99 8.60
CA VAL A 707 28.79 47.41 7.61
C VAL A 707 28.71 45.91 7.75
N TYR A 708 28.43 45.22 6.65
CA TYR A 708 28.30 43.76 6.63
C TYR A 708 28.87 43.19 5.34
N ARG A 709 29.29 41.93 5.42
CA ARG A 709 29.87 41.15 4.32
C ARG A 709 28.97 39.95 4.06
N MET A 710 28.84 39.57 2.80
CA MET A 710 28.14 38.36 2.38
C MET A 710 29.05 37.50 1.50
N ASP A 711 28.90 36.19 1.61
CA ASP A 711 29.59 35.19 0.79
C ASP A 711 28.68 33.97 0.59
N ASN A 712 29.04 33.06 -0.32
CA ASN A 712 28.32 31.81 -0.60
C ASN A 712 26.81 32.00 -0.87
N VAL A 713 26.45 33.04 -1.63
CA VAL A 713 25.05 33.37 -1.95
C VAL A 713 24.57 32.49 -3.09
N LYS A 714 23.72 31.50 -2.81
CA LYS A 714 23.26 30.54 -3.83
C LYS A 714 21.83 30.00 -3.65
N PHE A 715 21.24 29.57 -4.76
CA PHE A 715 20.06 28.69 -4.83
C PHE A 715 20.49 27.29 -5.27
N TYR A 716 20.08 26.25 -4.56
CA TYR A 716 20.44 24.87 -4.89
C TYR A 716 19.45 23.86 -4.32
N HIS A 717 19.51 22.61 -4.79
CA HIS A 717 18.83 21.47 -4.16
C HIS A 717 19.87 20.60 -3.44
N PRO A 718 19.66 20.19 -2.17
CA PRO A 718 20.57 19.33 -1.44
C PRO A 718 20.89 18.01 -2.16
N ASP A 719 19.96 17.46 -2.93
CA ASP A 719 20.19 16.23 -3.72
C ASP A 719 20.98 16.46 -5.03
N GLY A 720 21.28 17.71 -5.41
CA GLY A 720 22.10 18.06 -6.59
C GLY A 720 23.62 17.95 -6.34
N GLU A 721 24.03 17.93 -5.07
CA GLU A 721 25.36 17.53 -4.62
C GLU A 721 25.15 16.54 -3.48
N ALA A 722 25.56 15.27 -3.65
CA ALA A 722 25.45 14.23 -2.63
C ALA A 722 25.76 14.75 -1.21
N SER A 723 24.70 15.06 -0.45
CA SER A 723 24.73 15.34 0.97
C SER A 723 23.41 14.85 1.58
N SER A 724 23.54 13.88 2.47
CA SER A 724 22.48 13.19 3.20
C SER A 724 21.42 14.12 3.78
N ALA A 725 20.13 13.79 3.63
CA ALA A 725 19.03 14.40 4.36
C ALA A 725 19.37 14.48 5.87
N SER A 726 19.38 15.70 6.43
CA SER A 726 19.80 15.94 7.81
C SER A 726 18.69 15.57 8.80
N GLY A 727 18.92 14.53 9.59
CA GLY A 727 18.10 14.21 10.76
C GLY A 727 18.16 15.28 11.87
N ILE A 728 17.37 15.08 12.93
CA ILE A 728 17.39 15.88 14.16
C ILE A 728 17.86 15.04 15.34
N THR A 729 18.82 15.57 16.12
CA THR A 729 19.16 15.01 17.44
C THR A 729 18.39 15.77 18.51
N LEU A 730 17.30 15.18 19.00
CA LEU A 730 16.42 15.75 20.03
C LEU A 730 17.10 15.90 21.39
N PHE A 731 18.03 15.00 21.70
CA PHE A 731 18.81 15.06 22.94
C PHE A 731 20.14 14.32 22.81
N ALA A 732 21.25 15.02 23.08
CA ALA A 732 22.56 14.42 23.33
C ALA A 732 23.02 14.85 24.73
N ASP A 733 23.85 15.89 24.87
CA ASP A 733 24.18 16.47 26.19
C ASP A 733 23.14 17.51 26.68
N THR A 734 22.33 18.01 25.76
CA THR A 734 21.26 18.98 25.98
C THR A 734 20.11 18.68 25.03
N ALA A 735 18.91 19.12 25.40
CA ALA A 735 17.78 19.07 24.47
C ALA A 735 18.04 19.98 23.26
N ALA A 736 17.54 19.58 22.10
CA ALA A 736 17.53 20.39 20.89
C ALA A 736 16.80 21.71 21.11
N ASP A 737 17.15 22.73 20.33
CA ASP A 737 16.42 23.99 20.35
C ASP A 737 14.94 23.74 20.01
N GLN A 738 14.06 24.39 20.77
CA GLN A 738 12.59 24.22 20.70
C GLN A 738 12.06 22.83 21.09
N TRP A 739 12.90 21.98 21.69
CA TRP A 739 12.47 20.73 22.31
C TRP A 739 12.77 20.75 23.81
N SER A 740 11.85 20.19 24.59
CA SER A 740 11.94 20.16 26.04
C SER A 740 11.77 18.74 26.58
N ILE A 741 12.56 18.39 27.59
CA ILE A 741 12.25 17.22 28.43
C ILE A 741 10.97 17.51 29.21
N TRP A 742 9.99 16.62 29.07
CA TRP A 742 8.61 16.92 29.42
C TRP A 742 7.93 15.76 30.18
N ASP A 743 6.99 16.13 31.03
CA ASP A 743 6.07 15.24 31.75
C ASP A 743 4.64 15.66 31.39
N CYS A 744 3.87 14.74 30.79
CA CYS A 744 2.51 15.02 30.30
C CYS A 744 1.57 15.62 31.33
N CYS A 745 1.78 15.24 32.58
CA CYS A 745 0.76 15.24 33.60
C CYS A 745 1.24 15.92 34.88
N GLY A 746 2.47 16.47 34.86
CA GLY A 746 3.09 17.22 35.95
C GLY A 746 3.30 16.40 37.22
N GLY A 747 3.52 15.09 37.09
CA GLY A 747 3.73 14.15 38.20
C GLY A 747 5.10 14.26 38.85
N SER A 748 6.13 14.61 38.07
CA SER A 748 7.46 15.00 38.50
C SER A 748 8.08 16.00 37.50
N THR A 749 9.31 16.46 37.74
CA THR A 749 10.02 17.35 36.82
C THR A 749 11.24 16.61 36.29
N PRO A 750 11.30 16.30 34.99
CA PRO A 750 12.49 15.73 34.36
C PRO A 750 13.72 16.63 34.58
N THR A 751 14.91 16.04 34.66
CA THR A 751 16.16 16.75 34.94
C THR A 751 17.29 16.28 34.03
N VAL A 752 18.18 17.18 33.63
CA VAL A 752 19.45 16.79 33.00
C VAL A 752 20.46 16.47 34.10
N GLU A 753 21.01 15.26 34.09
CA GLU A 753 21.94 14.73 35.10
C GLU A 753 23.22 14.23 34.44
N ILE A 754 24.35 14.27 35.13
CA ILE A 754 25.61 13.67 34.62
C ILE A 754 25.63 12.17 35.01
N ASP A 755 25.76 11.26 34.05
CA ASP A 755 25.79 9.80 34.30
C ASP A 755 27.22 9.30 34.58
N ASP A 756 28.02 9.07 33.53
CA ASP A 756 29.41 8.63 33.62
C ASP A 756 30.30 9.36 32.59
N THR A 757 31.58 8.98 32.50
CA THR A 757 32.53 9.64 31.59
C THR A 757 32.25 9.39 30.12
N ASP A 758 31.46 8.38 29.80
CA ASP A 758 31.26 7.90 28.43
C ASP A 758 29.95 8.47 27.85
N HIS A 759 28.93 8.75 28.69
CA HIS A 759 27.60 9.26 28.28
C HIS A 759 27.32 10.72 28.67
N GLY A 760 28.21 11.40 29.39
CA GLY A 760 28.05 12.84 29.64
C GLY A 760 26.77 13.22 30.39
N SER A 761 26.01 14.18 29.84
CA SER A 761 24.76 14.71 30.42
C SER A 761 23.55 14.03 29.80
N VAL A 762 22.68 13.42 30.61
CA VAL A 762 21.56 12.61 30.16
C VAL A 762 20.22 13.13 30.68
N ALA A 763 19.13 12.88 29.96
CA ALA A 763 17.77 13.21 30.39
C ALA A 763 17.27 12.17 31.40
N GLU A 764 17.06 12.55 32.66
CA GLU A 764 16.53 11.67 33.70
C GLU A 764 15.04 11.90 33.96
N PHE A 765 14.28 10.80 33.89
CA PHE A 765 12.84 10.75 34.11
C PHE A 765 12.51 9.92 35.36
N ARG A 766 11.55 10.39 36.16
CA ARG A 766 11.17 9.78 37.45
C ARG A 766 9.65 9.67 37.57
N ILE A 767 9.12 8.46 37.63
CA ILE A 767 7.68 8.25 37.76
C ILE A 767 7.32 8.01 39.24
N GLY A 768 6.54 8.94 39.80
CA GLY A 768 6.04 8.88 41.17
C GLY A 768 4.71 8.12 41.31
N ALA A 769 4.01 8.35 42.41
CA ALA A 769 2.72 7.72 42.69
C ALA A 769 1.56 8.23 41.80
N THR A 770 1.76 9.37 41.11
CA THR A 770 0.81 9.89 40.12
C THR A 770 1.18 9.32 38.75
N PRO A 771 0.27 8.60 38.07
CA PRO A 771 0.50 8.12 36.71
C PRO A 771 0.83 9.27 35.75
N THR A 772 1.85 9.06 34.92
CA THR A 772 2.32 10.00 33.91
C THR A 772 3.14 9.26 32.84
N VAL A 773 3.35 9.92 31.69
CA VAL A 773 4.29 9.55 30.62
C VAL A 773 5.23 10.73 30.39
N MET A 774 6.48 10.43 30.03
CA MET A 774 7.53 11.43 29.90
C MET A 774 8.39 11.17 28.68
N GLY A 775 9.00 12.23 28.17
CA GLY A 775 9.84 12.19 26.99
C GLY A 775 10.23 13.58 26.53
N PHE A 776 10.23 13.76 25.21
CA PHE A 776 10.61 14.98 24.51
C PHE A 776 9.39 15.55 23.80
N LEU A 777 9.15 16.84 24.00
CA LEU A 777 8.03 17.57 23.43
C LEU A 777 8.58 18.80 22.71
N ALA A 778 8.16 19.00 21.48
CA ALA A 778 8.39 20.22 20.73
C ALA A 778 7.56 21.39 21.29
N ASP A 779 8.07 22.62 21.18
CA ASP A 779 7.32 23.83 21.54
C ASP A 779 6.04 23.98 20.68
N ASP A 780 5.04 24.73 21.15
CA ASP A 780 3.77 24.94 20.44
C ASP A 780 3.98 25.34 18.95
N ASN A 781 3.41 24.55 18.02
CA ASN A 781 3.54 24.69 16.56
C ASN A 781 4.93 24.42 15.98
N VAL A 782 5.79 23.70 16.70
CA VAL A 782 7.04 23.15 16.18
C VAL A 782 6.82 21.68 15.86
N TYR A 783 7.16 21.29 14.64
CA TYR A 783 7.06 19.92 14.17
C TYR A 783 8.34 19.57 13.41
N PHE A 784 8.76 18.31 13.50
CA PHE A 784 9.80 17.75 12.66
C PHE A 784 9.19 16.98 11.50
N ASP A 785 9.54 17.38 10.29
CA ASP A 785 9.16 16.67 9.06
C ASP A 785 10.22 15.62 8.73
N ALA A 786 9.87 14.36 8.95
CA ALA A 786 10.73 13.22 8.66
C ALA A 786 10.40 12.55 7.32
N SER A 787 9.56 13.16 6.47
CA SER A 787 9.13 12.59 5.19
C SER A 787 10.31 12.31 4.25
N GLY A 788 11.32 13.18 4.26
CA GLY A 788 12.57 13.01 3.50
C GLY A 788 13.47 11.87 4.00
N LEU A 789 13.12 11.25 5.12
CA LEU A 789 13.80 10.11 5.72
C LEU A 789 12.93 8.83 5.67
N LEU A 790 11.78 8.81 4.99
CA LEU A 790 10.84 7.68 5.08
C LEU A 790 11.48 6.34 4.68
N SER A 791 12.26 6.32 3.61
CA SER A 791 12.81 5.09 3.02
C SER A 791 14.03 4.52 3.76
N ASN A 792 14.76 5.34 4.53
CA ASN A 792 16.00 4.94 5.18
C ASN A 792 16.20 5.54 6.58
N GLY A 793 15.16 6.12 7.18
CA GLY A 793 15.26 6.83 8.44
C GLY A 793 14.79 6.01 9.63
N VAL A 794 15.32 6.36 10.80
CA VAL A 794 15.03 5.71 12.07
C VAL A 794 14.82 6.74 13.16
N VAL A 795 13.99 6.38 14.13
CA VAL A 795 14.02 6.97 15.48
C VAL A 795 14.95 6.11 16.32
N ARG A 796 16.03 6.69 16.85
CA ARG A 796 17.03 6.00 17.67
C ARG A 796 17.23 6.70 19.00
N PHE A 797 17.40 5.93 20.07
CA PHE A 797 17.78 6.47 21.38
C PHE A 797 18.48 5.42 22.25
N ASP A 798 19.33 5.89 23.15
CA ASP A 798 19.88 5.07 24.23
C ASP A 798 19.03 5.23 25.50
N LEU A 799 18.81 4.13 26.20
CA LEU A 799 18.01 4.06 27.42
C LEU A 799 18.75 3.29 28.52
N LYS A 800 18.72 3.82 29.75
CA LYS A 800 19.16 3.12 30.97
C LYS A 800 18.13 3.19 32.07
N VAL A 801 17.58 2.04 32.45
CA VAL A 801 16.67 1.93 33.59
C VAL A 801 17.49 1.85 34.88
N SER A 802 17.56 2.94 35.63
CA SER A 802 18.28 3.02 36.91
C SER A 802 17.51 2.36 38.07
N SER A 803 16.18 2.40 38.02
CA SER A 803 15.28 1.73 38.96
C SER A 803 14.06 1.24 38.19
N ALA A 804 13.74 -0.05 38.31
CA ALA A 804 12.52 -0.60 37.74
C ALA A 804 11.25 -0.04 38.42
N PRO A 805 10.10 -0.02 37.73
CA PRO A 805 8.81 0.21 38.37
C PRO A 805 8.54 -0.82 39.47
N ASN A 806 7.69 -0.45 40.43
CA ASN A 806 7.22 -1.33 41.51
C ASN A 806 6.54 -2.58 40.95
N ASP A 807 5.82 -2.44 39.83
CA ASP A 807 5.35 -3.56 39.03
C ASP A 807 6.39 -3.92 37.97
N THR A 808 7.26 -4.87 38.30
CA THR A 808 8.33 -5.32 37.40
C THR A 808 7.82 -6.15 36.23
N SER A 809 6.51 -6.40 36.11
CA SER A 809 5.91 -7.10 34.97
C SER A 809 5.30 -6.18 33.92
N ALA A 810 5.30 -4.86 34.19
CA ALA A 810 4.77 -3.87 33.25
C ALA A 810 5.68 -3.78 32.01
N PRO A 811 5.13 -3.94 30.79
CA PRO A 811 5.91 -3.74 29.58
C PRO A 811 6.30 -2.27 29.43
N TRP A 812 7.49 -2.05 28.88
CA TRP A 812 7.99 -0.73 28.50
C TRP A 812 7.57 -0.42 27.07
N LEU A 813 7.08 0.79 26.87
CA LEU A 813 6.50 1.25 25.63
C LEU A 813 7.28 2.45 25.11
N PHE A 814 7.42 2.50 23.79
CA PHE A 814 7.79 3.66 23.00
C PHE A 814 6.54 4.23 22.37
N LYS A 815 6.36 5.55 22.45
CA LYS A 815 5.24 6.24 21.81
C LYS A 815 5.74 7.48 21.09
N ILE A 816 5.22 7.70 19.90
CA ILE A 816 5.50 8.86 19.05
C ILE A 816 4.18 9.47 18.59
N GLU A 817 4.10 10.80 18.58
CA GLU A 817 2.90 11.53 18.16
C GLU A 817 3.27 12.57 17.10
N SER A 818 2.26 12.96 16.32
CA SER A 818 2.40 13.95 15.26
C SER A 818 1.14 14.80 15.14
N GLY A 819 1.35 16.08 14.80
CA GLY A 819 0.30 17.06 14.54
C GLY A 819 -0.59 17.34 15.74
N ASP A 820 -0.01 17.57 16.93
CA ASP A 820 -0.71 17.80 18.18
C ASP A 820 -1.70 16.68 18.52
N THR A 821 -1.23 15.42 18.46
CA THR A 821 -2.02 14.18 18.65
C THR A 821 -2.98 13.81 17.51
N ALA A 822 -2.86 14.43 16.33
CA ALA A 822 -3.64 14.06 15.16
C ALA A 822 -3.37 12.61 14.71
N SER A 823 -2.13 12.16 14.85
CA SER A 823 -1.72 10.76 14.71
C SER A 823 -0.77 10.36 15.84
N ALA A 824 -0.76 9.08 16.20
CA ALA A 824 0.13 8.55 17.21
C ALA A 824 0.32 7.04 17.03
N VAL A 825 1.54 6.57 17.31
CA VAL A 825 1.90 5.15 17.29
C VAL A 825 2.52 4.79 18.63
N GLU A 826 2.13 3.64 19.17
CA GLU A 826 2.63 3.09 20.44
C GLU A 826 3.07 1.65 20.22
N LEU A 827 4.33 1.36 20.54
CA LEU A 827 4.99 0.06 20.37
C LEU A 827 5.68 -0.36 21.67
N GLY A 828 5.94 -1.65 21.85
CA GLY A 828 6.80 -2.14 22.92
C GLY A 828 8.27 -1.83 22.64
N LEU A 829 9.09 -1.65 23.69
CA LEU A 829 10.55 -1.52 23.49
C LEU A 829 11.19 -2.78 22.89
N ALA A 830 10.59 -3.95 23.13
CA ALA A 830 11.01 -5.20 22.49
C ALA A 830 10.61 -5.29 21.00
N ASP A 831 9.81 -4.35 20.49
CA ASP A 831 9.48 -4.24 19.06
C ASP A 831 10.51 -3.39 18.30
N SER A 832 11.56 -2.88 18.97
CA SER A 832 12.70 -2.23 18.30
C SER A 832 13.55 -3.23 17.52
N VAL A 833 14.42 -2.75 16.63
CA VAL A 833 15.37 -3.58 15.85
C VAL A 833 16.21 -4.51 16.75
N GLU A 834 16.57 -4.05 17.94
CA GLU A 834 17.36 -4.81 18.91
C GLU A 834 16.55 -5.94 19.58
N GLY A 835 15.22 -5.85 19.63
CA GLY A 835 14.34 -6.92 20.10
C GLY A 835 14.46 -7.26 21.59
N ILE A 836 14.84 -6.29 22.43
CA ILE A 836 15.21 -6.53 23.84
C ILE A 836 14.45 -5.64 24.84
N ASP A 837 13.95 -6.23 25.92
CA ASP A 837 13.47 -5.45 27.07
C ASP A 837 14.63 -4.75 27.82
N PRO A 838 14.35 -3.63 28.51
CA PRO A 838 15.37 -2.92 29.27
C PRO A 838 15.84 -3.69 30.51
N VAL A 839 17.16 -3.70 30.71
CA VAL A 839 17.87 -4.34 31.82
C VAL A 839 18.29 -3.27 32.83
N VAL A 840 17.90 -3.47 34.09
CA VAL A 840 18.17 -2.50 35.16
C VAL A 840 19.68 -2.30 35.35
N GLY A 841 20.13 -1.05 35.16
CA GLY A 841 21.50 -0.61 35.36
C GLY A 841 22.39 -0.66 34.11
N GLU A 842 21.88 -1.12 32.97
CA GLU A 842 22.61 -1.20 31.70
C GLU A 842 22.09 -0.15 30.71
N TRP A 843 22.99 0.39 29.88
CA TRP A 843 22.62 1.22 28.73
C TRP A 843 22.33 0.29 27.54
N GLN A 844 21.22 0.54 26.85
CA GLN A 844 20.79 -0.20 25.66
C GLN A 844 20.28 0.78 24.61
N THR A 845 20.59 0.51 23.35
CA THR A 845 20.09 1.27 22.20
C THR A 845 18.77 0.67 21.72
N TYR A 846 17.87 1.54 21.28
CA TYR A 846 16.58 1.21 20.72
C TYR A 846 16.39 1.94 19.40
N THR A 847 16.14 1.21 18.33
CA THR A 847 15.97 1.73 16.98
C THR A 847 14.60 1.32 16.41
N PHE A 848 13.83 2.30 15.91
CA PHE A 848 12.53 2.09 15.26
C PHE A 848 12.55 2.72 13.86
N PRO A 849 12.38 1.95 12.77
CA PRO A 849 12.32 2.50 11.41
C PRO A 849 11.14 3.45 11.23
N LEU A 850 11.36 4.60 10.55
CA LEU A 850 10.29 5.56 10.25
C LEU A 850 9.22 4.95 9.36
N GLN A 851 9.60 4.06 8.44
CA GLN A 851 8.68 3.28 7.62
C GLN A 851 7.69 2.50 8.50
N THR A 852 8.18 1.74 9.49
CA THR A 852 7.33 0.99 10.43
C THR A 852 6.35 1.90 11.18
N LEU A 853 6.78 3.09 11.58
CA LEU A 853 5.92 4.05 12.28
C LEU A 853 4.87 4.65 11.35
N TYR A 854 5.24 4.98 10.11
CA TYR A 854 4.33 5.44 9.08
C TYR A 854 3.25 4.39 8.77
N ASP A 855 3.64 3.12 8.63
CA ASP A 855 2.72 2.03 8.33
C ASP A 855 1.77 1.70 9.49
N ALA A 856 2.22 1.94 10.73
CA ALA A 856 1.39 1.89 11.92
C ALA A 856 0.41 3.09 12.04
N GLY A 857 0.44 4.02 11.08
CA GLY A 857 -0.50 5.15 10.96
C GLY A 857 0.01 6.48 11.50
N LEU A 858 1.32 6.64 11.73
CA LEU A 858 1.92 7.92 12.09
C LEU A 858 2.04 8.83 10.86
N ASP A 859 1.63 10.10 10.99
CA ASP A 859 2.00 11.14 10.05
C ASP A 859 3.43 11.61 10.33
N ILE A 860 4.40 11.13 9.56
CA ILE A 860 5.82 11.46 9.78
C ILE A 860 6.20 12.90 9.37
N SER A 861 5.28 13.66 8.76
CA SER A 861 5.55 15.03 8.31
C SER A 861 5.46 16.09 9.43
N ALA A 862 4.93 15.70 10.60
CA ALA A 862 4.64 16.63 11.68
C ALA A 862 4.93 16.08 13.08
N ILE A 863 6.04 15.35 13.27
CA ILE A 863 6.41 14.75 14.55
C ILE A 863 6.71 15.82 15.60
N ASP A 864 6.03 15.77 16.73
CA ASP A 864 6.15 16.75 17.82
C ASP A 864 6.39 16.12 19.20
N VAL A 865 6.22 14.80 19.34
CA VAL A 865 6.39 14.12 20.63
C VAL A 865 7.08 12.76 20.49
N ILE A 866 8.09 12.51 21.34
CA ILE A 866 8.68 11.17 21.55
C ILE A 866 8.67 10.83 23.04
N MET A 867 8.13 9.68 23.40
CA MET A 867 8.00 9.22 24.78
C MET A 867 8.44 7.77 24.97
N VAL A 868 9.01 7.49 26.15
CA VAL A 868 9.31 6.13 26.60
C VAL A 868 8.81 5.99 28.03
N PHE A 869 8.02 4.96 28.32
CA PHE A 869 7.44 4.76 29.64
C PHE A 869 7.01 3.30 29.89
N PRO A 870 6.99 2.82 31.14
CA PRO A 870 6.25 1.60 31.50
C PRO A 870 4.76 1.85 31.33
N THR A 871 4.01 0.81 30.93
CA THR A 871 2.54 0.86 30.69
C THR A 871 1.80 1.82 31.63
N TRP A 872 0.92 2.64 31.07
CA TRP A 872 0.19 3.69 31.81
C TRP A 872 -0.35 3.19 33.15
N GLY A 873 0.02 3.90 34.22
CA GLY A 873 -0.43 3.59 35.59
C GLY A 873 0.39 2.52 36.32
N ALA A 874 1.33 1.84 35.65
CA ALA A 874 2.22 0.84 36.27
C ALA A 874 3.65 1.36 36.54
N GLY A 875 3.97 2.59 36.13
CA GLY A 875 5.31 3.15 36.20
C GLY A 875 5.82 3.59 37.59
N GLU A 876 5.00 3.54 38.65
CA GLU A 876 5.40 4.05 39.98
C GLU A 876 6.74 3.44 40.46
N GLY A 877 7.72 4.29 40.76
CA GLY A 877 9.05 3.88 41.23
C GLY A 877 10.10 3.74 40.13
N ALA A 878 9.70 3.85 38.85
CA ALA A 878 10.63 3.83 37.73
C ALA A 878 11.51 5.09 37.71
N VAL A 879 12.82 4.89 37.51
CA VAL A 879 13.80 5.94 37.20
C VAL A 879 14.61 5.47 36.02
N TYR A 880 14.61 6.26 34.95
CA TYR A 880 15.31 5.93 33.71
C TYR A 880 15.96 7.17 33.12
N ARG A 881 16.98 6.93 32.30
CA ARG A 881 17.79 7.95 31.65
C ARG A 881 17.79 7.71 30.15
N MET A 882 17.74 8.77 29.36
CA MET A 882 17.84 8.72 27.91
C MET A 882 18.95 9.63 27.42
N ASP A 883 19.61 9.19 26.34
CA ASP A 883 20.70 9.88 25.66
C ASP A 883 20.66 9.55 24.15
N ASN A 884 21.37 10.30 23.32
CA ASN A 884 21.45 10.12 21.85
C ASN A 884 20.08 9.92 21.18
N VAL A 885 19.09 10.72 21.56
CA VAL A 885 17.73 10.65 21.02
C VAL A 885 17.69 11.40 19.70
N GLU A 886 17.44 10.71 18.60
CA GLU A 886 17.48 11.28 17.26
C GLU A 886 16.48 10.66 16.30
N ILE A 887 16.13 11.43 15.27
CA ILE A 887 15.45 10.98 14.06
C ILE A 887 16.41 11.25 12.90
N ALA A 888 16.99 10.21 12.30
CA ALA A 888 18.06 10.36 11.32
C ALA A 888 18.04 9.22 10.29
N ALA A 889 18.77 9.39 9.18
CA ALA A 889 19.05 8.27 8.27
C ALA A 889 19.81 7.15 9.03
N GLN A 890 19.52 5.91 8.65
CA GLN A 890 19.99 4.68 9.29
C GLN A 890 21.51 4.51 9.27
#